data_AF-A0A962BCE5-F1
#
_entry.id   AF-A0A962BCE5-F1
#
_cell.length_a   1.000
_cell.length_b   1.000
_cell.length_c   1.000
_cell.angle_alpha   90.00
_cell.angle_beta   90.00
_cell.angle_gamma   90.00
#
_symmetry.space_group_name_H-M   'P 1'
#
loop_
_entity.id
_entity.type
_entity.pdbx_description
1 polymer ?
#
loop_
_entity_poly.entity_id
_entity_poly.type
_entity_poly.pdbx_seq_one_letter_code
_entity_poly.pdbx_strand_id
1 'polypeptide(L)'
;MGNESKCPFSGGSASRVDKGATNQTWWPEQLNLNILRQHSSLSNPMGEGFDYAKAFKKLNLDAVVKDLRDLMTDSQEWWPADYGHYGPFFIRMSWHAAGTYRIGDGRGGAGNGAQRFAPENSWPDNGNLDKARRLLWPIKQKYGNALSWADLLVLTGNVALETMGFKTFGFGGGRADIWEPEGDIYWGSEKQWLATSDKPNSRYSGKRDLENPLAAVQMGLIYVNPEGPDGNPDPLASARDIRETFARMAMNDYETVALTAGGHTFGKAHGAGDAAKVGREPEGEDIEAQGFGWLSKHRSGKGGDTITSGIEGAWTPTPITWDNSYFETLFGYEWELTKSPAGANQWKPKGKTGDGTVPDAHDPKKRHAPMMTTADMAMRMDPAYEKISRHFKDNPAEFADAFARAWFKLTHRDMGPRARYLGKLVPKEELIWQDPVPAVKHKLVGPKDVAALKAKVLASGLTTQQLVKAAWGSASTYRGSDKRGGANGARIRLAPQKNWEANDPKQLAKVLAALEGIQKDFNASASGGKQISLADLIVLAGNAAIEDAAQKGGFKVSVPFTPGRADATPEQTDADSFAPLEPRGDGFRNYVKKGLESVQAELLVDKAQLLGLTAPEMTALVGGMRALGANAGGSKHGVFTKRPGTLSNDFFVNLLDMGTQWKRSADDPNVLEGRDRKSGKVKWTGTVTDMVFGSNSQLRALAEVYAQNDSKQKFVDDFVAAWTKVMNADRFDLA
;
A
#
# COMPACT_ATOMS: atom_id res chain seq x y z
N MET A 1 4.86 -19.78 -29.73
CA MET A 1 5.74 -18.78 -30.36
C MET A 1 5.01 -17.46 -30.31
N GLY A 2 5.29 -16.64 -29.29
CA GLY A 2 4.61 -15.36 -29.08
C GLY A 2 5.43 -14.23 -29.67
N ASN A 3 4.76 -13.30 -30.36
CA ASN A 3 5.35 -12.02 -30.74
C ASN A 3 5.65 -11.21 -29.47
N GLU A 4 6.88 -11.32 -28.99
CA GLU A 4 7.48 -10.34 -28.10
C GLU A 4 7.54 -8.99 -28.82
N SER A 5 7.11 -7.94 -28.14
CA SER A 5 7.27 -6.55 -28.53
C SER A 5 8.77 -6.20 -28.62
N LYS A 6 9.38 -6.57 -29.75
CA LYS A 6 10.73 -6.14 -30.11
C LYS A 6 10.70 -4.63 -30.38
N CYS A 7 11.65 -3.93 -29.76
CA CYS A 7 11.99 -2.54 -30.07
C CYS A 7 12.14 -2.38 -31.59
N PRO A 8 11.35 -1.51 -32.27
CA PRO A 8 11.25 -1.48 -33.73
C PRO A 8 12.45 -0.80 -34.43
N PHE A 9 13.49 -0.39 -33.70
CA PHE A 9 14.68 0.22 -34.28
C PHE A 9 15.70 -0.85 -34.70
N SER A 10 15.62 -1.29 -35.95
CA SER A 10 16.70 -1.96 -36.67
C SER A 10 17.47 -0.94 -37.51
N GLY A 11 18.35 -0.15 -36.88
CA GLY A 11 19.21 0.79 -37.59
C GLY A 11 20.36 1.31 -36.73
N GLY A 12 21.59 0.96 -37.11
CA GLY A 12 22.83 1.52 -36.56
C GLY A 12 23.36 0.80 -35.32
N SER A 13 24.62 0.38 -35.37
CA SER A 13 25.35 -0.32 -34.31
C SER A 13 25.44 0.48 -33.00
N ALA A 14 24.42 0.41 -32.16
CA ALA A 14 24.55 0.71 -30.73
C ALA A 14 25.03 -0.55 -30.02
N SER A 15 26.15 -0.47 -29.31
CA SER A 15 26.69 -1.56 -28.51
C SER A 15 25.60 -2.11 -27.56
N ARG A 16 25.39 -3.42 -27.59
CA ARG A 16 24.38 -4.20 -26.83
C ARG A 16 24.60 -4.21 -25.30
N VAL A 17 25.10 -3.14 -24.71
CA VAL A 17 25.54 -3.13 -23.31
C VAL A 17 24.35 -3.22 -22.33
N ASP A 18 23.18 -2.64 -22.68
CA ASP A 18 22.03 -2.53 -21.76
C ASP A 18 20.73 -3.23 -22.22
N LYS A 19 20.74 -3.95 -23.35
CA LYS A 19 19.56 -4.70 -23.86
C LYS A 19 19.72 -6.23 -23.75
N GLY A 20 20.57 -6.70 -22.84
CA GLY A 20 20.74 -8.13 -22.56
C GLY A 20 19.52 -8.72 -21.86
N ALA A 21 19.21 -9.99 -22.14
CA ALA A 21 18.20 -10.73 -21.39
C ALA A 21 18.58 -10.76 -19.90
N THR A 22 17.62 -10.46 -19.01
CA THR A 22 17.85 -10.56 -17.57
C THR A 22 17.76 -12.02 -17.12
N ASN A 23 18.22 -12.34 -15.91
CA ASN A 23 18.07 -13.70 -15.36
C ASN A 23 16.60 -14.18 -15.39
N GLN A 24 15.66 -13.27 -15.18
CA GLN A 24 14.24 -13.59 -15.18
C GLN A 24 13.69 -13.91 -16.58
N THR A 25 14.36 -13.50 -17.65
CA THR A 25 14.05 -13.96 -19.01
C THR A 25 14.38 -15.45 -19.19
N TRP A 26 15.49 -15.92 -18.61
CA TRP A 26 15.90 -17.32 -18.68
C TRP A 26 15.17 -18.20 -17.66
N TRP A 27 14.87 -17.63 -16.49
CA TRP A 27 14.21 -18.31 -15.37
C TRP A 27 13.03 -17.45 -14.88
N PRO A 28 11.88 -17.49 -15.57
CA PRO A 28 10.73 -16.64 -15.23
C PRO A 28 10.14 -16.92 -13.84
N GLU A 29 10.26 -18.16 -13.38
CA GLU A 29 9.82 -18.61 -12.03
C GLU A 29 10.90 -18.37 -10.95
N GLN A 30 11.97 -17.65 -11.26
CA GLN A 30 13.00 -17.34 -10.27
C GLN A 30 12.47 -16.31 -9.24
N LEU A 31 12.62 -16.64 -7.96
CA LEU A 31 12.25 -15.77 -6.84
C LEU A 31 12.89 -14.38 -6.95
N ASN A 32 12.06 -13.33 -6.89
CA ASN A 32 12.49 -11.94 -7.04
C ASN A 32 12.95 -11.33 -5.69
N LEU A 33 14.26 -11.32 -5.45
CA LEU A 33 14.84 -10.70 -4.25
C LEU A 33 15.15 -9.21 -4.40
N ASN A 34 14.98 -8.62 -5.59
CA ASN A 34 15.32 -7.22 -5.82
C ASN A 34 14.43 -6.28 -4.99
N ILE A 35 13.19 -6.70 -4.70
CA ILE A 35 12.26 -5.93 -3.87
C ILE A 35 12.76 -5.70 -2.44
N LEU A 36 13.71 -6.52 -1.95
CA LEU A 36 14.32 -6.38 -0.62
C LEU A 36 15.56 -5.46 -0.61
N ARG A 37 15.82 -4.76 -1.73
CA ARG A 37 16.97 -3.85 -1.89
C ARG A 37 16.58 -2.46 -2.37
N GLN A 38 15.29 -2.26 -2.65
CA GLN A 38 14.77 -0.97 -3.07
C GLN A 38 14.86 0.06 -1.94
N HIS A 39 14.87 1.33 -2.32
CA HIS A 39 14.88 2.47 -1.40
C HIS A 39 16.09 2.47 -0.46
N SER A 40 17.20 1.89 -0.92
CA SER A 40 18.47 1.94 -0.21
C SER A 40 19.03 3.37 -0.14
N SER A 41 19.98 3.62 0.75
CA SER A 41 20.68 4.91 0.79
C SER A 41 21.46 5.22 -0.49
N LEU A 42 21.77 4.21 -1.31
CA LEU A 42 22.50 4.37 -2.58
C LEU A 42 21.66 5.04 -3.67
N SER A 43 20.34 4.87 -3.66
CA SER A 43 19.43 5.49 -4.64
C SER A 43 18.85 6.82 -4.15
N ASN A 44 19.08 7.20 -2.88
CA ASN A 44 18.50 8.39 -2.26
C ASN A 44 19.48 9.59 -2.30
N PRO A 45 19.16 10.69 -3.01
CA PRO A 45 20.03 11.85 -3.14
C PRO A 45 20.06 12.77 -1.91
N MET A 46 19.22 12.56 -0.90
CA MET A 46 19.07 13.48 0.23
C MET A 46 20.16 13.34 1.31
N GLY A 47 20.92 12.23 1.28
CA GLY A 47 21.92 11.86 2.28
C GLY A 47 21.32 11.18 3.52
N GLU A 48 22.10 10.33 4.19
CA GLU A 48 21.64 9.47 5.30
C GLU A 48 21.13 10.25 6.53
N GLY A 49 21.57 11.49 6.72
CA GLY A 49 21.15 12.34 7.84
C GLY A 49 19.88 13.18 7.59
N PHE A 50 19.28 13.10 6.41
CA PHE A 50 18.09 13.90 6.08
C PHE A 50 16.84 13.37 6.80
N ASP A 51 16.12 14.29 7.45
CA ASP A 51 14.87 14.01 8.16
C ASP A 51 13.76 14.89 7.58
N TYR A 52 12.87 14.27 6.80
CA TYR A 52 11.78 14.97 6.15
C TYR A 52 10.80 15.59 7.16
N ALA A 53 10.52 14.93 8.28
CA ALA A 53 9.60 15.45 9.28
C ALA A 53 10.13 16.75 9.89
N LYS A 54 11.44 16.82 10.16
CA LYS A 54 12.11 18.06 10.61
C LYS A 54 12.13 19.14 9.52
N ALA A 55 12.32 18.76 8.25
CA ALA A 55 12.30 19.71 7.13
C ALA A 55 10.90 20.31 6.95
N PHE A 56 9.86 19.48 6.92
CA PHE A 56 8.46 19.90 6.76
C PHE A 56 7.98 20.78 7.91
N LYS A 57 8.38 20.51 9.17
CA LYS A 57 8.04 21.37 10.32
C LYS A 57 8.55 22.81 10.18
N LYS A 58 9.55 23.07 9.34
CA LYS A 58 10.08 24.41 9.04
C LYS A 58 9.41 25.07 7.83
N LEU A 59 8.60 24.33 7.07
CA LEU A 59 7.92 24.83 5.88
C LEU A 59 6.90 25.91 6.26
N ASN A 60 6.91 27.04 5.55
CA ASN A 60 5.83 28.00 5.61
C ASN A 60 4.64 27.49 4.78
N LEU A 61 3.80 26.65 5.41
CA LEU A 61 2.66 26.01 4.75
C LEU A 61 1.64 27.02 4.22
N ASP A 62 1.47 28.18 4.87
CA ASP A 62 0.57 29.24 4.37
C ASP A 62 1.05 29.83 3.05
N ALA A 63 2.36 30.01 2.91
CA ALA A 63 2.94 30.49 1.66
C ALA A 63 2.74 29.46 0.53
N VAL A 64 2.92 28.17 0.81
CA VAL A 64 2.68 27.09 -0.17
C VAL A 64 1.21 27.10 -0.61
N VAL A 65 0.28 27.16 0.36
CA VAL A 65 -1.16 27.22 0.06
C VAL A 65 -1.49 28.46 -0.76
N LYS A 66 -0.90 29.62 -0.44
CA LYS A 66 -1.10 30.84 -1.22
C LYS A 66 -0.61 30.67 -2.67
N ASP A 67 0.61 30.18 -2.87
CA ASP A 67 1.16 29.96 -4.20
C ASP A 67 0.33 28.96 -5.01
N LEU A 68 -0.18 27.91 -4.35
CA LEU A 68 -1.10 26.95 -4.98
C LEU A 68 -2.41 27.61 -5.40
N ARG A 69 -2.98 28.49 -4.56
CA ARG A 69 -4.19 29.27 -4.92
C ARG A 69 -3.95 30.17 -6.12
N ASP A 70 -2.81 30.85 -6.15
CA ASP A 70 -2.43 31.71 -7.28
C ASP A 70 -2.26 30.87 -8.56
N LEU A 71 -1.63 29.69 -8.48
CA LEU A 71 -1.45 28.79 -9.62
C LEU A 71 -2.77 28.27 -10.20
N MET A 72 -3.84 28.14 -9.40
CA MET A 72 -5.11 27.61 -9.88
C MET A 72 -5.65 28.37 -11.09
N THR A 73 -5.41 29.68 -11.19
CA THR A 73 -5.89 30.54 -12.27
C THR A 73 -4.78 31.14 -13.14
N ASP A 74 -3.52 30.75 -12.92
CA ASP A 74 -2.37 31.15 -13.74
C ASP A 74 -2.19 30.21 -14.94
N SER A 75 -3.09 30.33 -15.91
CA SER A 75 -3.13 29.48 -17.10
C SER A 75 -1.85 29.60 -17.95
N GLN A 76 -1.20 28.46 -18.19
CA GLN A 76 0.00 28.35 -19.00
C GLN A 76 -0.33 28.05 -20.47
N GLU A 77 0.30 28.75 -21.41
CA GLU A 77 0.03 28.57 -22.85
C GLU A 77 0.30 27.15 -23.36
N TRP A 78 1.28 26.45 -22.78
CA TRP A 78 1.62 25.08 -23.17
C TRP A 78 0.58 24.05 -22.72
N TRP A 79 -0.29 24.39 -21.76
CA TRP A 79 -1.42 23.57 -21.34
C TRP A 79 -2.55 24.44 -20.77
N PRO A 80 -3.36 25.12 -21.60
CA PRO A 80 -4.35 26.09 -21.12
C PRO A 80 -5.35 25.50 -20.11
N ALA A 81 -5.68 26.25 -19.07
CA ALA A 81 -6.64 25.83 -18.06
C ALA A 81 -8.07 25.82 -18.61
N ASP A 82 -8.79 24.71 -18.46
CA ASP A 82 -10.23 24.67 -18.71
C ASP A 82 -10.95 25.67 -17.81
N TYR A 83 -11.87 26.44 -18.35
CA TYR A 83 -12.63 27.46 -17.62
C TYR A 83 -11.76 28.53 -16.94
N GLY A 84 -10.47 28.63 -17.33
CA GLY A 84 -9.49 29.48 -16.67
C GLY A 84 -9.08 29.00 -15.27
N HIS A 85 -9.33 27.73 -14.92
CA HIS A 85 -9.03 27.19 -13.58
C HIS A 85 -8.53 25.73 -13.62
N TYR A 86 -7.32 25.47 -13.13
CA TYR A 86 -6.73 24.12 -13.07
C TYR A 86 -7.26 23.22 -11.93
N GLY A 87 -8.05 23.78 -11.02
CA GLY A 87 -8.58 23.06 -9.85
C GLY A 87 -9.09 21.65 -10.15
N PRO A 88 -10.01 21.44 -11.10
CA PRO A 88 -10.52 20.10 -11.41
C PRO A 88 -9.43 19.13 -11.89
N PHE A 89 -8.45 19.65 -12.66
CA PHE A 89 -7.32 18.85 -13.15
C PHE A 89 -6.41 18.40 -12.01
N PHE A 90 -6.19 19.26 -11.01
CA PHE A 90 -5.43 18.91 -9.81
C PHE A 90 -6.19 18.00 -8.85
N ILE A 91 -7.52 18.12 -8.75
CA ILE A 91 -8.34 17.15 -7.99
C ILE A 91 -8.17 15.76 -8.59
N ARG A 92 -8.28 15.63 -9.92
CA ARG A 92 -8.00 14.35 -10.61
C ARG A 92 -6.58 13.85 -10.31
N MET A 93 -5.57 14.72 -10.39
CA MET A 93 -4.19 14.33 -10.09
C MET A 93 -4.05 13.73 -8.68
N SER A 94 -4.60 14.39 -7.65
CA SER A 94 -4.56 13.91 -6.26
C SER A 94 -5.41 12.65 -6.05
N TRP A 95 -6.59 12.59 -6.66
CA TRP A 95 -7.46 11.41 -6.69
C TRP A 95 -6.69 10.20 -7.24
N HIS A 96 -6.06 10.34 -8.40
CA HIS A 96 -5.30 9.25 -9.04
C HIS A 96 -4.06 8.87 -8.24
N ALA A 97 -3.37 9.83 -7.63
CA ALA A 97 -2.20 9.54 -6.80
C ALA A 97 -2.60 8.70 -5.58
N ALA A 98 -3.71 9.04 -4.92
CA ALA A 98 -4.21 8.28 -3.78
C ALA A 98 -4.95 7.00 -4.18
N GLY A 99 -5.52 6.99 -5.38
CA GLY A 99 -6.48 6.02 -5.88
C GLY A 99 -5.88 4.67 -6.28
N THR A 100 -4.57 4.47 -6.24
CA THR A 100 -3.97 3.16 -6.57
C THR A 100 -3.91 2.20 -5.38
N TYR A 101 -4.22 2.68 -4.17
CA TYR A 101 -4.11 1.90 -2.93
C TYR A 101 -5.03 0.68 -2.90
N ARG A 102 -4.54 -0.46 -2.40
CA ARG A 102 -5.37 -1.65 -2.12
C ARG A 102 -5.27 -2.06 -0.66
N ILE A 103 -6.40 -2.33 -0.01
CA ILE A 103 -6.43 -2.78 1.38
C ILE A 103 -5.78 -4.16 1.58
N GLY A 104 -5.80 -5.00 0.53
CA GLY A 104 -5.28 -6.37 0.55
C GLY A 104 -3.80 -6.48 0.93
N ASP A 105 -2.96 -5.59 0.40
CA ASP A 105 -1.51 -5.54 0.67
C ASP A 105 -1.02 -4.16 1.17
N GLY A 106 -1.90 -3.16 1.18
CA GLY A 106 -1.59 -1.79 1.60
C GLY A 106 -0.75 -1.01 0.60
N ARG A 107 -0.44 -1.59 -0.58
CA ARG A 107 0.40 -0.97 -1.63
C ARG A 107 -0.40 -0.02 -2.50
N GLY A 108 0.32 0.83 -3.24
CA GLY A 108 -0.24 1.98 -3.94
C GLY A 108 -0.63 3.09 -2.97
N GLY A 109 -1.27 4.14 -3.49
CA GLY A 109 -1.64 5.33 -2.73
C GLY A 109 -0.65 6.48 -2.90
N ALA A 110 -0.93 7.58 -2.21
CA ALA A 110 -0.21 8.84 -2.38
C ALA A 110 1.03 8.98 -1.47
N GLY A 111 1.27 8.00 -0.59
CA GLY A 111 2.15 8.07 0.57
C GLY A 111 3.64 8.27 0.29
N ASN A 112 4.07 8.11 -0.96
CA ASN A 112 5.46 8.16 -1.41
C ASN A 112 5.66 8.96 -2.72
N GLY A 113 4.58 9.40 -3.37
CA GLY A 113 4.61 10.09 -4.66
C GLY A 113 4.96 9.16 -5.83
N ALA A 114 4.52 7.89 -5.84
CA ALA A 114 4.82 6.94 -6.92
C ALA A 114 4.30 7.38 -8.31
N GLN A 115 3.24 8.20 -8.39
CA GLN A 115 2.66 8.68 -9.66
C GLN A 115 3.66 9.38 -10.61
N ARG A 116 4.81 9.84 -10.12
CA ARG A 116 5.89 10.46 -10.94
C ARG A 116 6.91 9.45 -11.49
N PHE A 117 6.75 8.16 -11.20
CA PHE A 117 7.58 7.07 -11.70
C PHE A 117 6.78 6.05 -12.50
N ALA A 118 7.47 5.24 -13.29
CA ALA A 118 6.87 4.08 -13.93
C ALA A 118 6.35 3.07 -12.88
N PRO A 119 5.29 2.28 -13.20
CA PRO A 119 4.49 2.39 -14.41
C PRO A 119 3.39 3.48 -14.30
N GLU A 120 3.12 4.00 -13.10
CA GLU A 120 1.98 4.90 -12.85
C GLU A 120 2.06 6.20 -13.65
N ASN A 121 3.25 6.76 -13.87
CA ASN A 121 3.42 7.97 -14.67
C ASN A 121 2.92 7.83 -16.12
N SER A 122 2.70 6.60 -16.58
CA SER A 122 2.40 6.21 -17.96
C SER A 122 1.18 5.30 -18.09
N TRP A 123 0.45 5.06 -17.00
CA TRP A 123 -0.84 4.38 -17.10
C TRP A 123 -1.81 5.19 -17.97
N PRO A 124 -2.62 4.53 -18.84
CA PRO A 124 -3.60 5.22 -19.66
C PRO A 124 -4.56 6.12 -18.86
N ASP A 125 -4.99 5.65 -17.69
CA ASP A 125 -5.89 6.43 -16.82
C ASP A 125 -5.20 7.63 -16.17
N ASN A 126 -3.86 7.66 -16.15
CA ASN A 126 -3.07 8.82 -15.75
C ASN A 126 -2.72 9.75 -16.93
N GLY A 127 -3.37 9.55 -18.08
CA GLY A 127 -3.24 10.39 -19.27
C GLY A 127 -3.26 11.87 -18.94
N ASN A 128 -2.29 12.59 -19.49
CA ASN A 128 -2.02 14.02 -19.27
C ASN A 128 -1.68 14.46 -17.84
N LEU A 129 -1.67 13.59 -16.82
CA LEU A 129 -1.25 14.00 -15.46
C LEU A 129 0.24 14.34 -15.35
N ASP A 130 1.05 13.97 -16.34
CA ASP A 130 2.40 14.52 -16.54
C ASP A 130 2.38 16.06 -16.68
N LYS A 131 1.36 16.62 -17.34
CA LYS A 131 1.14 18.08 -17.45
C LYS A 131 0.79 18.68 -16.09
N ALA A 132 -0.13 18.04 -15.34
CA ALA A 132 -0.52 18.48 -13.99
C ALA A 132 0.71 18.55 -13.06
N ARG A 133 1.52 17.49 -13.01
CA ARG A 133 2.74 17.47 -12.20
C ARG A 133 3.74 18.54 -12.64
N ARG A 134 3.85 18.82 -13.94
CA ARG A 134 4.76 19.86 -14.44
C ARG A 134 4.32 21.27 -14.05
N LEU A 135 3.02 21.56 -13.99
CA LEU A 135 2.50 22.84 -13.48
C LEU A 135 2.95 23.11 -12.03
N LEU A 136 3.16 22.06 -11.24
CA LEU A 136 3.56 22.15 -9.83
C LEU A 136 5.08 22.25 -9.63
N TRP A 137 5.88 22.04 -10.67
CA TRP A 137 7.34 22.08 -10.57
C TRP A 137 7.87 23.41 -10.00
N PRO A 138 7.40 24.61 -10.42
CA PRO A 138 7.88 25.87 -9.86
C PRO A 138 7.66 25.98 -8.34
N ILE A 139 6.55 25.44 -7.82
CA ILE A 139 6.27 25.40 -6.38
C ILE A 139 7.21 24.41 -5.70
N LYS A 140 7.37 23.19 -6.23
CA LYS A 140 8.34 22.21 -5.69
C LYS A 140 9.76 22.78 -5.67
N GLN A 141 10.15 23.50 -6.72
CA GLN A 141 11.46 24.13 -6.85
C GLN A 141 11.65 25.21 -5.78
N LYS A 142 10.64 26.07 -5.57
CA LYS A 142 10.66 27.15 -4.58
C LYS A 142 10.81 26.64 -3.15
N TYR A 143 10.11 25.56 -2.79
CA TYR A 143 10.08 25.03 -1.41
C TYR A 143 11.07 23.88 -1.15
N GLY A 144 11.67 23.33 -2.20
CA GLY A 144 12.78 22.38 -2.11
C GLY A 144 12.47 21.19 -1.21
N ASN A 145 13.44 20.85 -0.35
CA ASN A 145 13.41 19.63 0.48
C ASN A 145 12.37 19.67 1.61
N ALA A 146 11.86 20.86 1.96
CA ALA A 146 10.85 21.01 3.00
C ALA A 146 9.44 20.60 2.54
N LEU A 147 9.24 20.40 1.24
CA LEU A 147 7.99 19.96 0.64
C LEU A 147 8.28 18.81 -0.32
N SER A 148 7.88 17.59 0.03
CA SER A 148 7.98 16.43 -0.85
C SER A 148 7.01 16.55 -2.02
N TRP A 149 7.29 15.85 -3.12
CA TRP A 149 6.29 15.67 -4.18
C TRP A 149 5.06 14.95 -3.64
N ALA A 150 5.24 13.91 -2.83
CA ALA A 150 4.12 13.16 -2.26
C ALA A 150 3.12 14.05 -1.50
N ASP A 151 3.60 14.95 -0.63
CA ASP A 151 2.73 15.90 0.07
C ASP A 151 2.18 16.99 -0.87
N LEU A 152 2.98 17.48 -1.82
CA LEU A 152 2.54 18.49 -2.79
C LEU A 152 1.40 17.97 -3.69
N LEU A 153 1.48 16.72 -4.15
CA LEU A 153 0.43 16.12 -4.97
C LEU A 153 -0.91 16.10 -4.23
N VAL A 154 -0.92 15.75 -2.94
CA VAL A 154 -2.15 15.71 -2.13
C VAL A 154 -2.62 17.13 -1.76
N LEU A 155 -1.71 17.98 -1.28
CA LEU A 155 -2.06 19.34 -0.85
C LEU A 155 -2.67 20.16 -1.99
N THR A 156 -2.19 19.96 -3.23
CA THR A 156 -2.72 20.67 -4.40
C THR A 156 -4.20 20.38 -4.62
N GLY A 157 -4.64 19.12 -4.55
CA GLY A 157 -6.06 18.77 -4.69
C GLY A 157 -6.92 19.32 -3.57
N ASN A 158 -6.41 19.33 -2.32
CA ASN A 158 -7.09 19.99 -1.20
C ASN A 158 -7.28 21.50 -1.44
N VAL A 159 -6.23 22.20 -1.87
CA VAL A 159 -6.31 23.64 -2.16
C VAL A 159 -7.23 23.91 -3.35
N ALA A 160 -7.21 23.06 -4.38
CA ALA A 160 -8.10 23.15 -5.52
C ALA A 160 -9.58 23.09 -5.11
N LEU A 161 -9.94 22.11 -4.27
CA LEU A 161 -11.28 22.01 -3.69
C LEU A 161 -11.67 23.29 -2.94
N GLU A 162 -10.78 23.81 -2.08
CA GLU A 162 -11.03 25.04 -1.32
C GLU A 162 -11.22 26.28 -2.20
N THR A 163 -10.43 26.43 -3.27
CA THR A 163 -10.56 27.57 -4.20
C THR A 163 -11.87 27.57 -4.97
N MET A 164 -12.48 26.40 -5.14
CA MET A 164 -13.76 26.25 -5.84
C MET A 164 -14.95 26.21 -4.86
N GLY A 165 -14.73 26.51 -3.56
CA GLY A 165 -15.81 26.68 -2.58
C GLY A 165 -16.10 25.45 -1.71
N PHE A 166 -15.34 24.35 -1.83
CA PHE A 166 -15.50 23.19 -0.97
C PHE A 166 -14.60 23.25 0.26
N LYS A 167 -15.17 23.13 1.46
CA LYS A 167 -14.39 23.08 2.70
C LYS A 167 -13.90 21.66 2.97
N THR A 168 -12.61 21.43 2.83
CA THR A 168 -11.99 20.13 3.15
C THR A 168 -12.01 19.84 4.66
N PHE A 169 -11.90 18.56 5.03
CA PHE A 169 -11.81 18.16 6.44
C PHE A 169 -10.48 18.57 7.10
N GLY A 170 -9.43 18.69 6.29
CA GLY A 170 -8.08 19.12 6.69
C GLY A 170 -6.99 18.42 5.87
N PHE A 171 -5.74 18.58 6.29
CA PHE A 171 -4.56 18.03 5.62
C PHE A 171 -3.44 17.72 6.62
N GLY A 172 -2.80 16.55 6.49
CA GLY A 172 -1.56 16.20 7.17
C GLY A 172 -0.44 15.92 6.17
N GLY A 173 0.70 16.60 6.33
CA GLY A 173 1.95 16.27 5.64
C GLY A 173 2.73 15.18 6.36
N GLY A 174 3.89 14.78 5.83
CA GLY A 174 4.75 13.74 6.41
C GLY A 174 5.04 12.57 5.46
N ARG A 175 4.69 12.69 4.18
CA ARG A 175 5.02 11.71 3.14
C ARG A 175 6.42 12.00 2.59
N ALA A 176 7.39 11.14 2.88
CA ALA A 176 8.72 11.27 2.28
C ALA A 176 8.71 10.77 0.83
N ASP A 177 9.44 11.44 -0.06
CA ASP A 177 9.58 11.00 -1.45
C ASP A 177 10.43 9.72 -1.55
N ILE A 178 10.08 8.85 -2.52
CA ILE A 178 10.95 7.76 -3.00
C ILE A 178 11.77 8.21 -4.23
N TRP A 179 12.76 7.42 -4.62
CA TRP A 179 13.72 7.78 -5.67
C TRP A 179 13.86 6.74 -6.78
N GLU A 180 13.06 5.69 -6.73
CA GLU A 180 12.99 4.63 -7.71
C GLU A 180 11.55 4.08 -7.76
N PRO A 181 11.10 3.49 -8.88
CA PRO A 181 9.81 2.80 -8.98
C PRO A 181 9.62 1.73 -7.91
N GLU A 182 8.38 1.51 -7.45
CA GLU A 182 8.04 0.38 -6.59
C GLU A 182 7.92 -0.90 -7.42
N GLY A 183 8.97 -1.72 -7.39
CA GLY A 183 9.04 -2.99 -8.12
C GLY A 183 8.39 -4.16 -7.38
N ASP A 184 7.88 -3.90 -6.18
CA ASP A 184 7.21 -4.85 -5.30
C ASP A 184 5.69 -4.94 -5.50
N ILE A 185 5.10 -4.06 -6.30
CA ILE A 185 3.65 -4.04 -6.51
C ILE A 185 3.22 -4.98 -7.64
N TYR A 186 2.40 -5.97 -7.30
CA TYR A 186 1.68 -6.79 -8.27
C TYR A 186 0.41 -6.06 -8.77
N TRP A 187 0.54 -5.39 -9.92
CA TRP A 187 -0.54 -4.69 -10.61
C TRP A 187 -1.45 -5.60 -11.46
N GLY A 188 -1.04 -6.85 -11.68
CA GLY A 188 -1.71 -7.83 -12.54
C GLY A 188 -0.73 -8.52 -13.49
N SER A 189 -1.16 -9.61 -14.12
CA SER A 189 -0.34 -10.45 -14.99
C SER A 189 -0.49 -10.15 -16.48
N GLU A 190 -1.37 -9.20 -16.83
CA GLU A 190 -1.64 -8.82 -18.22
C GLU A 190 -0.38 -8.29 -18.92
N LYS A 191 -0.31 -8.50 -20.24
CA LYS A 191 0.78 -8.00 -21.09
C LYS A 191 0.36 -6.85 -22.00
N GLN A 192 -0.85 -6.34 -21.81
CA GLN A 192 -1.43 -5.25 -22.59
C GLN A 192 -2.21 -4.31 -21.65
N TRP A 193 -1.99 -3.00 -21.82
CA TRP A 193 -2.79 -1.98 -21.14
C TRP A 193 -4.25 -2.07 -21.52
N LEU A 194 -5.14 -1.92 -20.55
CA LEU A 194 -6.59 -1.97 -20.72
C LEU A 194 -7.08 -3.26 -21.41
N ALA A 195 -6.35 -4.38 -21.27
CA ALA A 195 -6.83 -5.66 -21.76
C ALA A 195 -8.20 -5.99 -21.15
N THR A 196 -9.15 -6.39 -21.99
CA THR A 196 -10.48 -6.85 -21.57
C THR A 196 -10.39 -8.23 -20.92
N SER A 197 -11.40 -8.57 -20.13
CA SER A 197 -11.42 -9.78 -19.29
C SER A 197 -11.38 -11.10 -20.08
N ASP A 198 -11.63 -11.08 -21.38
CA ASP A 198 -11.53 -12.23 -22.30
C ASP A 198 -10.08 -12.53 -22.76
N LYS A 199 -9.11 -11.68 -22.43
CA LYS A 199 -7.71 -11.84 -22.87
C LYS A 199 -6.92 -12.81 -21.98
N PRO A 200 -5.81 -13.39 -22.48
CA PRO A 200 -4.91 -14.20 -21.66
C PRO A 200 -4.38 -13.42 -20.45
N ASN A 201 -4.06 -14.13 -19.37
CA ASN A 201 -3.65 -13.55 -18.08
C ASN A 201 -4.69 -12.60 -17.48
N SER A 202 -5.98 -12.84 -17.76
CA SER A 202 -7.09 -12.08 -17.20
C SER A 202 -7.04 -12.08 -15.67
N ARG A 203 -7.27 -10.90 -15.09
CA ARG A 203 -7.49 -10.73 -13.64
C ARG A 203 -8.84 -11.27 -13.15
N TYR A 204 -9.70 -11.72 -14.05
CA TYR A 204 -11.01 -12.25 -13.70
C TYR A 204 -11.05 -13.76 -13.85
N SER A 205 -11.73 -14.41 -12.91
CA SER A 205 -12.10 -15.82 -12.98
C SER A 205 -13.58 -15.99 -12.62
N GLY A 206 -14.10 -17.21 -12.74
CA GLY A 206 -15.44 -17.55 -12.27
C GLY A 206 -16.53 -16.61 -12.83
N LYS A 207 -17.30 -15.97 -11.94
CA LYS A 207 -18.42 -15.08 -12.31
C LYS A 207 -18.05 -13.61 -12.18
N ARG A 208 -16.92 -13.21 -12.77
CA ARG A 208 -16.31 -11.87 -12.63
C ARG A 208 -15.68 -11.67 -11.25
N ASP A 209 -15.06 -12.74 -10.74
CA ASP A 209 -14.30 -12.72 -9.49
C ASP A 209 -12.92 -12.11 -9.75
N LEU A 210 -12.71 -10.88 -9.26
CA LEU A 210 -11.46 -10.14 -9.42
C LEU A 210 -10.34 -10.78 -8.58
N GLU A 211 -9.18 -11.02 -9.17
CA GLU A 211 -8.02 -11.61 -8.51
C GLU A 211 -7.56 -10.77 -7.32
N ASN A 212 -7.31 -11.40 -6.16
CA ASN A 212 -6.70 -10.73 -5.01
C ASN A 212 -5.18 -10.62 -5.18
N PRO A 213 -4.55 -9.47 -4.89
CA PRO A 213 -5.08 -8.30 -4.16
C PRO A 213 -5.50 -7.13 -5.07
N LEU A 214 -5.77 -7.36 -6.36
CA LEU A 214 -6.07 -6.31 -7.32
C LEU A 214 -7.35 -5.55 -6.96
N ALA A 215 -7.37 -4.25 -7.19
CA ALA A 215 -8.50 -3.37 -6.89
C ALA A 215 -8.93 -2.49 -8.09
N ALA A 216 -8.51 -2.87 -9.30
CA ALA A 216 -8.91 -2.22 -10.55
C ALA A 216 -9.38 -3.25 -11.56
N VAL A 217 -10.33 -2.90 -12.43
CA VAL A 217 -10.95 -3.84 -13.38
C VAL A 217 -10.10 -4.13 -14.62
N GLN A 218 -9.14 -3.26 -14.96
CA GLN A 218 -8.22 -3.45 -16.07
C GLN A 218 -6.84 -2.88 -15.73
N MET A 219 -5.80 -3.44 -16.35
CA MET A 219 -4.42 -3.00 -16.14
C MET A 219 -4.25 -1.56 -16.64
N GLY A 220 -3.79 -0.66 -15.78
CA GLY A 220 -3.61 0.76 -16.10
C GLY A 220 -4.83 1.66 -15.86
N LEU A 221 -5.90 1.14 -15.25
CA LEU A 221 -6.98 1.92 -14.66
C LEU A 221 -6.78 2.11 -13.16
N ILE A 222 -7.34 3.19 -12.59
CA ILE A 222 -7.36 3.40 -11.15
C ILE A 222 -8.40 2.47 -10.50
N TYR A 223 -9.67 2.50 -10.96
CA TYR A 223 -10.76 1.69 -10.39
C TYR A 223 -11.48 0.89 -11.48
N VAL A 224 -12.39 1.56 -12.20
CA VAL A 224 -13.32 0.95 -13.15
C VAL A 224 -13.17 1.58 -14.53
N ASN A 225 -13.67 0.89 -15.56
CA ASN A 225 -13.77 1.45 -16.89
C ASN A 225 -14.96 2.42 -16.98
N PRO A 226 -14.76 3.70 -17.35
CA PRO A 226 -15.82 4.69 -17.36
C PRO A 226 -16.90 4.43 -18.43
N GLU A 227 -16.58 3.65 -19.47
CA GLU A 227 -17.55 3.21 -20.48
C GLU A 227 -18.41 2.02 -20.00
N GLY A 228 -18.00 1.37 -18.91
CA GLY A 228 -18.63 0.18 -18.32
C GLY A 228 -17.77 -1.08 -18.50
N PRO A 229 -18.18 -2.22 -17.88
CA PRO A 229 -17.44 -3.48 -17.89
C PRO A 229 -16.95 -3.91 -19.28
N ASP A 230 -15.64 -3.99 -19.48
CA ASP A 230 -15.02 -4.34 -20.76
C ASP A 230 -15.46 -3.45 -21.95
N GLY A 231 -15.86 -2.20 -21.65
CA GLY A 231 -16.38 -1.23 -22.61
C GLY A 231 -17.88 -1.36 -22.92
N ASN A 232 -18.60 -2.26 -22.24
CA ASN A 232 -20.04 -2.42 -22.38
C ASN A 232 -20.80 -1.39 -21.52
N PRO A 233 -21.64 -0.51 -22.11
CA PRO A 233 -22.33 0.57 -21.40
C PRO A 233 -23.56 0.08 -20.61
N ASP A 234 -23.34 -0.81 -19.65
CA ASP A 234 -24.32 -1.29 -18.68
C ASP A 234 -24.04 -0.68 -17.30
N PRO A 235 -24.87 0.29 -16.85
CA PRO A 235 -24.70 0.95 -15.57
C PRO A 235 -24.84 0.02 -14.35
N LEU A 236 -25.68 -1.02 -14.43
CA LEU A 236 -25.88 -1.96 -13.32
C LEU A 236 -24.70 -2.91 -13.19
N ALA A 237 -24.12 -3.34 -14.31
CA ALA A 237 -22.88 -4.11 -14.29
C ALA A 237 -21.71 -3.23 -13.81
N SER A 238 -21.65 -1.97 -14.24
CA SER A 238 -20.67 -1.00 -13.75
C SER A 238 -20.77 -0.78 -12.24
N ALA A 239 -21.97 -0.75 -11.66
CA ALA A 239 -22.18 -0.62 -10.22
C ALA A 239 -21.52 -1.76 -9.41
N ARG A 240 -21.53 -2.98 -9.95
CA ARG A 240 -20.88 -4.14 -9.30
C ARG A 240 -19.37 -3.97 -9.26
N ASP A 241 -18.79 -3.57 -10.40
CA ASP A 241 -17.35 -3.29 -10.50
C ASP A 241 -16.93 -2.12 -9.59
N ILE A 242 -17.73 -1.05 -9.53
CA ILE A 242 -17.49 0.09 -8.64
C ILE A 242 -17.48 -0.38 -7.19
N ARG A 243 -18.51 -1.11 -6.76
CA ARG A 243 -18.61 -1.63 -5.38
C ARG A 243 -17.42 -2.49 -5.00
N GLU A 244 -17.06 -3.43 -5.86
CA GLU A 244 -15.94 -4.35 -5.61
C GLU A 244 -14.61 -3.60 -5.52
N THR A 245 -14.32 -2.72 -6.47
CA THR A 245 -13.04 -1.99 -6.52
C THR A 245 -12.92 -1.00 -5.38
N PHE A 246 -13.95 -0.20 -5.09
CA PHE A 246 -13.94 0.74 -3.97
C PHE A 246 -13.83 0.04 -2.61
N ALA A 247 -14.52 -1.09 -2.41
CA ALA A 247 -14.38 -1.88 -1.19
C ALA A 247 -12.94 -2.40 -1.00
N ARG A 248 -12.30 -2.89 -2.08
CA ARG A 248 -10.87 -3.26 -2.08
C ARG A 248 -9.92 -2.09 -1.87
N MET A 249 -10.43 -0.87 -2.00
CA MET A 249 -9.74 0.37 -1.66
C MET A 249 -10.22 0.97 -0.34
N ALA A 250 -10.86 0.18 0.52
CA ALA A 250 -11.35 0.59 1.83
C ALA A 250 -12.42 1.71 1.81
N MET A 251 -13.26 1.75 0.78
CA MET A 251 -14.41 2.67 0.68
C MET A 251 -15.72 1.89 0.64
N ASN A 252 -16.66 2.25 1.51
CA ASN A 252 -18.01 1.67 1.49
C ASN A 252 -18.92 2.38 0.48
N ASP A 253 -20.17 1.93 0.33
CA ASP A 253 -21.12 2.52 -0.62
C ASP A 253 -21.38 4.02 -0.39
N TYR A 254 -21.44 4.46 0.87
CA TYR A 254 -21.68 5.86 1.23
C TYR A 254 -20.49 6.75 0.83
N GLU A 255 -19.27 6.31 1.15
CA GLU A 255 -18.03 6.98 0.77
C GLU A 255 -17.84 6.98 -0.76
N THR A 256 -18.23 5.90 -1.43
CA THR A 256 -18.12 5.73 -2.90
C THR A 256 -18.99 6.73 -3.66
N VAL A 257 -20.26 6.86 -3.29
CA VAL A 257 -21.15 7.86 -3.90
C VAL A 257 -20.65 9.27 -3.59
N ALA A 258 -20.22 9.53 -2.35
CA ALA A 258 -19.71 10.84 -1.96
C ALA A 258 -18.45 11.24 -2.75
N LEU A 259 -17.50 10.31 -2.95
CA LEU A 259 -16.29 10.55 -3.74
C LEU A 259 -16.58 10.73 -5.23
N THR A 260 -17.45 9.89 -5.80
CA THR A 260 -17.80 9.96 -7.22
C THR A 260 -18.51 11.28 -7.53
N ALA A 261 -19.60 11.57 -6.84
CA ALA A 261 -20.35 12.79 -7.04
C ALA A 261 -19.53 14.03 -6.66
N GLY A 262 -18.79 13.98 -5.55
CA GLY A 262 -18.00 15.12 -5.09
C GLY A 262 -16.85 15.48 -6.03
N GLY A 263 -16.19 14.48 -6.61
CA GLY A 263 -15.17 14.68 -7.64
C GLY A 263 -15.76 15.19 -8.95
N HIS A 264 -16.85 14.57 -9.43
CA HIS A 264 -17.50 14.92 -10.70
C HIS A 264 -18.40 16.16 -10.63
N THR A 265 -18.56 16.79 -9.47
CA THR A 265 -19.05 18.19 -9.40
C THR A 265 -18.12 19.16 -10.17
N PHE A 266 -16.84 18.80 -10.34
CA PHE A 266 -15.83 19.66 -10.93
C PHE A 266 -15.34 19.18 -12.29
N GLY A 267 -15.05 20.14 -13.17
CA GLY A 267 -14.31 19.97 -14.41
C GLY A 267 -15.07 19.24 -15.50
N LYS A 268 -14.30 18.58 -16.36
CA LYS A 268 -14.76 17.93 -17.58
C LYS A 268 -13.87 16.75 -17.95
N ALA A 269 -14.38 15.87 -18.80
CA ALA A 269 -13.60 14.87 -19.52
C ALA A 269 -13.09 15.43 -20.87
N HIS A 270 -12.06 14.80 -21.44
CA HIS A 270 -11.44 15.22 -22.71
C HIS A 270 -11.35 14.08 -23.73
N GLY A 271 -11.98 14.29 -24.88
CA GLY A 271 -12.16 13.38 -25.99
C GLY A 271 -12.52 14.15 -27.26
N ALA A 272 -11.83 15.28 -27.51
CA ALA A 272 -12.15 16.23 -28.57
C ALA A 272 -12.07 15.65 -30.00
N GLY A 273 -11.45 14.48 -30.18
CA GLY A 273 -11.43 13.77 -31.45
C GLY A 273 -10.67 12.47 -31.41
N ASP A 274 -10.25 11.99 -32.58
CA ASP A 274 -9.63 10.67 -32.79
C ASP A 274 -8.44 10.40 -31.86
N ALA A 275 -8.59 9.39 -30.99
CA ALA A 275 -7.59 8.94 -30.04
C ALA A 275 -6.31 8.40 -30.71
N ALA A 276 -6.37 7.96 -31.98
CA ALA A 276 -5.19 7.53 -32.73
C ALA A 276 -4.18 8.67 -32.98
N LYS A 277 -4.58 9.93 -32.75
CA LYS A 277 -3.69 11.10 -32.84
C LYS A 277 -2.92 11.40 -31.55
N VAL A 278 -3.20 10.69 -30.46
CA VAL A 278 -2.47 10.81 -29.20
C VAL A 278 -1.16 10.03 -29.29
N GLY A 279 -0.04 10.69 -28.98
CA GLY A 279 1.30 10.10 -28.96
C GLY A 279 1.50 9.07 -27.84
N ARG A 280 2.75 8.64 -27.66
CA ARG A 280 3.10 7.60 -26.69
C ARG A 280 3.06 8.15 -25.27
N GLU A 281 2.80 7.28 -24.31
CA GLU A 281 2.92 7.55 -22.89
C GLU A 281 4.34 8.00 -22.50
N PRO A 282 4.54 8.71 -21.36
CA PRO A 282 5.84 9.30 -21.00
C PRO A 282 7.06 8.37 -21.05
N GLU A 283 6.95 7.13 -20.60
CA GLU A 283 8.06 6.15 -20.64
C GLU A 283 8.34 5.60 -22.05
N GLY A 284 7.41 5.78 -22.99
CA GLY A 284 7.54 5.36 -24.38
C GLY A 284 7.83 6.50 -25.37
N GLU A 285 7.76 7.75 -24.91
CA GLU A 285 7.91 8.95 -25.72
C GLU A 285 9.37 9.30 -26.03
N ASP A 286 9.59 10.07 -27.08
CA ASP A 286 10.92 10.50 -27.50
C ASP A 286 11.56 11.49 -26.49
N ILE A 287 12.90 11.48 -26.40
CA ILE A 287 13.67 12.18 -25.34
C ILE A 287 13.45 13.70 -25.32
N GLU A 288 13.15 14.32 -26.47
CA GLU A 288 12.83 15.75 -26.60
C GLU A 288 11.54 16.14 -25.88
N ALA A 289 10.65 15.18 -25.57
CA ALA A 289 9.46 15.43 -24.76
C ALA A 289 9.79 15.70 -23.29
N GLN A 290 11.03 15.43 -22.85
CA GLN A 290 11.52 15.76 -21.51
C GLN A 290 10.57 15.26 -20.39
N GLY A 291 10.16 14.00 -20.49
CA GLY A 291 9.27 13.34 -19.53
C GLY A 291 7.79 13.71 -19.64
N PHE A 292 7.39 14.44 -20.68
CA PHE A 292 5.99 14.49 -21.11
C PHE A 292 5.65 13.28 -21.99
N GLY A 293 4.36 12.97 -22.09
CA GLY A 293 3.81 12.00 -23.03
C GLY A 293 2.45 12.44 -23.57
N TRP A 294 1.78 11.53 -24.28
CA TRP A 294 0.46 11.71 -24.89
C TRP A 294 0.37 12.96 -25.77
N LEU A 295 1.46 13.30 -26.45
CA LEU A 295 1.52 14.49 -27.30
C LEU A 295 0.55 14.33 -28.47
N SER A 296 -0.51 15.14 -28.49
CA SER A 296 -1.60 14.99 -29.45
C SER A 296 -1.32 15.77 -30.74
N LYS A 297 -1.50 15.10 -31.88
CA LYS A 297 -1.51 15.72 -33.21
C LYS A 297 -2.91 16.17 -33.64
N HIS A 298 -3.90 16.10 -32.75
CA HIS A 298 -5.24 16.60 -33.01
C HIS A 298 -5.27 18.12 -32.91
N ARG A 299 -5.27 18.81 -34.06
CA ARG A 299 -5.30 20.28 -34.14
C ARG A 299 -4.20 20.90 -33.29
N SER A 300 -4.52 21.69 -32.25
CA SER A 300 -3.51 22.28 -31.36
C SER A 300 -2.93 21.30 -30.32
N GLY A 301 -3.61 20.17 -30.09
CA GLY A 301 -3.22 19.14 -29.13
C GLY A 301 -3.45 19.49 -27.65
N LYS A 302 -4.06 20.65 -27.36
CA LYS A 302 -4.28 21.20 -26.01
C LYS A 302 -5.53 22.10 -25.98
N GLY A 303 -5.93 22.53 -24.79
CA GLY A 303 -7.13 23.36 -24.61
C GLY A 303 -8.39 22.70 -25.17
N GLY A 304 -9.14 23.39 -26.03
CA GLY A 304 -10.37 22.87 -26.64
C GLY A 304 -10.18 21.65 -27.55
N ASP A 305 -8.93 21.30 -27.88
CA ASP A 305 -8.56 20.14 -28.71
C ASP A 305 -7.96 18.98 -27.88
N THR A 306 -8.05 19.04 -26.56
CA THR A 306 -7.46 18.06 -25.64
C THR A 306 -8.13 16.68 -25.78
N ILE A 307 -7.32 15.62 -25.72
CA ILE A 307 -7.77 14.23 -25.66
C ILE A 307 -7.04 13.57 -24.48
N THR A 308 -7.80 12.97 -23.56
CA THR A 308 -7.30 12.25 -22.39
C THR A 308 -7.93 10.87 -22.30
N SER A 309 -9.19 10.77 -21.88
CA SER A 309 -9.90 9.50 -21.74
C SER A 309 -10.66 9.08 -22.99
N GLY A 310 -10.89 10.02 -23.92
CA GLY A 310 -11.78 9.83 -25.06
C GLY A 310 -13.25 10.15 -24.75
N ILE A 311 -13.64 10.32 -23.49
CA ILE A 311 -14.97 10.85 -23.11
C ILE A 311 -14.92 12.38 -23.19
N GLU A 312 -16.00 13.03 -23.61
CA GLU A 312 -16.04 14.49 -23.82
C GLU A 312 -17.26 15.14 -23.18
N GLY A 313 -17.02 16.23 -22.44
CA GLY A 313 -18.07 17.08 -21.85
C GLY A 313 -17.84 17.35 -20.36
N ALA A 314 -18.69 18.17 -19.75
CA ALA A 314 -18.71 18.38 -18.29
C ALA A 314 -19.97 17.77 -17.68
N TRP A 315 -19.89 17.42 -16.40
CA TRP A 315 -21.03 16.89 -15.64
C TRP A 315 -22.01 17.98 -15.20
N THR A 316 -21.50 19.19 -14.92
CA THR A 316 -22.26 20.26 -14.27
C THR A 316 -22.31 21.55 -15.10
N PRO A 317 -23.34 22.41 -14.92
CA PRO A 317 -23.37 23.76 -15.49
C PRO A 317 -22.30 24.72 -14.92
N THR A 318 -21.71 24.37 -13.77
CA THR A 318 -20.80 25.18 -12.98
C THR A 318 -19.50 24.42 -12.66
N PRO A 319 -18.67 24.06 -13.66
CA PRO A 319 -17.58 23.08 -13.50
C PRO A 319 -16.44 23.48 -12.54
N ILE A 320 -16.43 24.72 -12.06
CA ILE A 320 -15.38 25.25 -11.18
C ILE A 320 -15.96 25.78 -9.86
N THR A 321 -17.15 25.32 -9.48
CA THR A 321 -17.86 25.72 -8.27
C THR A 321 -18.37 24.49 -7.54
N TRP A 322 -18.16 24.43 -6.23
CA TRP A 322 -18.80 23.45 -5.38
C TRP A 322 -20.27 23.81 -5.21
N ASP A 323 -21.14 22.91 -5.67
CA ASP A 323 -22.57 22.95 -5.46
C ASP A 323 -23.13 21.52 -5.58
N ASN A 324 -24.45 21.38 -5.61
CA ASN A 324 -25.13 20.08 -5.71
C ASN A 324 -25.54 19.71 -7.14
N SER A 325 -25.05 20.47 -8.14
CA SER A 325 -25.56 20.39 -9.51
C SER A 325 -25.24 19.07 -10.22
N TYR A 326 -24.26 18.29 -9.74
CA TYR A 326 -24.04 16.91 -10.21
C TYR A 326 -25.31 16.06 -10.04
N PHE A 327 -25.89 16.02 -8.83
CA PHE A 327 -27.09 15.23 -8.58
C PHE A 327 -28.34 15.84 -9.23
N GLU A 328 -28.44 17.17 -9.27
CA GLU A 328 -29.52 17.86 -9.97
C GLU A 328 -29.51 17.53 -11.46
N THR A 329 -28.32 17.46 -12.07
CA THR A 329 -28.14 17.06 -13.47
C THR A 329 -28.46 15.57 -13.65
N LEU A 330 -27.88 14.70 -12.83
CA LEU A 330 -28.05 13.24 -12.91
C LEU A 330 -29.53 12.82 -12.86
N PHE A 331 -30.32 13.43 -11.96
CA PHE A 331 -31.74 13.12 -11.78
C PHE A 331 -32.70 14.06 -12.53
N GLY A 332 -32.24 15.21 -13.01
CA GLY A 332 -33.06 16.21 -13.68
C GLY A 332 -33.33 15.94 -15.17
N TYR A 333 -32.53 15.05 -15.78
CA TYR A 333 -32.69 14.66 -17.18
C TYR A 333 -33.01 13.18 -17.33
N GLU A 334 -33.69 12.82 -18.41
CA GLU A 334 -33.64 11.46 -18.93
C GLU A 334 -32.43 11.32 -19.84
N TRP A 335 -31.77 10.17 -19.82
CA TRP A 335 -30.48 9.96 -20.48
C TRP A 335 -30.59 9.00 -21.67
N GLU A 336 -29.84 9.28 -22.74
CA GLU A 336 -29.67 8.36 -23.87
C GLU A 336 -28.19 8.10 -24.15
N LEU A 337 -27.86 6.86 -24.46
CA LEU A 337 -26.52 6.45 -24.83
C LEU A 337 -26.10 7.15 -26.13
N THR A 338 -24.89 7.66 -26.17
CA THR A 338 -24.29 8.34 -27.33
C THR A 338 -22.81 8.03 -27.43
N LYS A 339 -22.15 8.63 -28.43
CA LYS A 339 -20.72 8.53 -28.66
C LYS A 339 -20.06 9.90 -28.54
N SER A 340 -18.90 9.95 -27.88
CA SER A 340 -18.05 11.13 -27.87
C SER A 340 -17.47 11.42 -29.27
N PRO A 341 -16.85 12.60 -29.51
CA PRO A 341 -16.09 12.85 -30.73
C PRO A 341 -14.93 11.87 -30.98
N ALA A 342 -14.42 11.21 -29.92
CA ALA A 342 -13.41 10.15 -30.01
C ALA A 342 -14.00 8.74 -30.20
N GLY A 343 -15.34 8.58 -30.15
CA GLY A 343 -16.02 7.30 -30.31
C GLY A 343 -16.26 6.50 -29.02
N ALA A 344 -15.95 7.07 -27.85
CA ALA A 344 -16.22 6.45 -26.55
C ALA A 344 -17.72 6.45 -26.22
N ASN A 345 -18.20 5.42 -25.53
CA ASN A 345 -19.56 5.37 -24.99
C ASN A 345 -19.70 6.39 -23.85
N GLN A 346 -20.73 7.23 -23.95
CA GLN A 346 -21.12 8.16 -22.88
C GLN A 346 -22.62 8.44 -22.97
N TRP A 347 -23.16 9.14 -21.98
CA TRP A 347 -24.58 9.45 -21.89
C TRP A 347 -24.77 10.96 -22.02
N LYS A 348 -25.82 11.35 -22.75
CA LYS A 348 -26.27 12.73 -22.85
C LYS A 348 -27.75 12.85 -22.46
N PRO A 349 -28.24 14.02 -22.08
CA PRO A 349 -29.67 14.24 -21.93
C PRO A 349 -30.42 13.93 -23.23
N LYS A 350 -31.61 13.33 -23.09
CA LYS A 350 -32.41 12.87 -24.22
C LYS A 350 -32.83 14.02 -25.13
N GLY A 351 -32.61 13.86 -26.43
CA GLY A 351 -32.98 14.88 -27.43
C GLY A 351 -32.09 16.13 -27.36
N LYS A 352 -32.72 17.29 -27.14
CA LYS A 352 -32.07 18.61 -26.97
C LYS A 352 -32.24 19.17 -25.55
N THR A 353 -32.66 18.33 -24.60
CA THR A 353 -32.75 18.76 -23.21
C THR A 353 -31.35 19.07 -22.69
N GLY A 354 -31.19 20.10 -21.86
CA GLY A 354 -29.88 20.49 -21.35
C GLY A 354 -28.94 21.18 -22.37
N ASP A 355 -29.29 21.28 -23.66
CA ASP A 355 -28.50 22.07 -24.63
C ASP A 355 -28.35 23.51 -24.13
N GLY A 356 -27.13 24.05 -24.21
CA GLY A 356 -26.87 25.44 -23.84
C GLY A 356 -26.62 25.68 -22.35
N THR A 357 -26.72 24.65 -21.50
CA THR A 357 -26.60 24.79 -20.04
C THR A 357 -25.16 24.80 -19.53
N VAL A 358 -24.24 24.15 -20.22
CA VAL A 358 -22.84 24.04 -19.80
C VAL A 358 -21.97 25.03 -20.60
N PRO A 359 -21.13 25.86 -19.97
CA PRO A 359 -20.17 26.69 -20.68
C PRO A 359 -19.11 25.84 -21.41
N ASP A 360 -18.68 26.29 -22.59
CA ASP A 360 -17.46 25.75 -23.19
C ASP A 360 -16.23 26.18 -22.38
N ALA A 361 -15.23 25.30 -22.28
CA ALA A 361 -14.06 25.52 -21.44
C ALA A 361 -13.13 26.63 -21.94
N HIS A 362 -13.16 26.95 -23.24
CA HIS A 362 -12.24 27.91 -23.86
C HIS A 362 -12.90 28.94 -24.77
N ASP A 363 -14.14 28.70 -25.23
CA ASP A 363 -14.89 29.61 -26.09
C ASP A 363 -16.13 30.19 -25.36
N PRO A 364 -16.09 31.45 -24.89
CA PRO A 364 -17.18 32.03 -24.11
C PRO A 364 -18.50 32.15 -24.90
N LYS A 365 -18.47 32.02 -26.24
CA LYS A 365 -19.65 32.08 -27.11
C LYS A 365 -20.28 30.71 -27.35
N LYS A 366 -19.63 29.62 -26.94
CA LYS A 366 -20.14 28.25 -27.09
C LYS A 366 -20.71 27.73 -25.78
N ARG A 367 -21.68 26.83 -25.92
CA ARG A 367 -22.34 26.12 -24.83
C ARG A 367 -22.63 24.70 -25.27
N HIS A 368 -22.71 23.78 -24.30
CA HIS A 368 -22.91 22.35 -24.51
C HIS A 368 -24.05 21.82 -23.63
N ALA A 369 -24.47 20.59 -23.89
CA ALA A 369 -25.23 19.80 -22.93
C ALA A 369 -24.29 19.11 -21.92
N PRO A 370 -24.76 18.78 -20.70
CA PRO A 370 -23.98 17.99 -19.77
C PRO A 370 -23.81 16.55 -20.27
N MET A 371 -22.85 15.85 -19.68
CA MET A 371 -22.51 14.46 -19.99
C MET A 371 -22.45 13.64 -18.70
N MET A 372 -22.75 12.34 -18.81
CA MET A 372 -22.51 11.35 -17.77
C MET A 372 -21.78 10.14 -18.36
N THR A 373 -20.87 9.53 -17.59
CA THR A 373 -20.26 8.24 -17.95
C THR A 373 -21.20 7.08 -17.58
N THR A 374 -20.90 5.86 -18.05
CA THR A 374 -21.65 4.67 -17.59
C THR A 374 -21.48 4.46 -16.08
N ALA A 375 -20.31 4.80 -15.53
CA ALA A 375 -20.05 4.75 -14.10
C ALA A 375 -20.89 5.79 -13.31
N ASP A 376 -21.11 6.98 -13.86
CA ASP A 376 -22.01 7.98 -13.25
C ASP A 376 -23.47 7.49 -13.26
N MET A 377 -23.91 6.91 -14.37
CA MET A 377 -25.25 6.32 -14.47
C MET A 377 -25.47 5.21 -13.45
N ALA A 378 -24.43 4.50 -13.01
CA ALA A 378 -24.51 3.51 -11.95
C ALA A 378 -25.00 4.14 -10.62
N MET A 379 -24.61 5.38 -10.33
CA MET A 379 -25.04 6.11 -9.12
C MET A 379 -26.56 6.35 -9.09
N ARG A 380 -27.18 6.45 -10.27
CA ARG A 380 -28.63 6.60 -10.43
C ARG A 380 -29.37 5.26 -10.55
N MET A 381 -28.74 4.23 -11.14
CA MET A 381 -29.46 3.02 -11.56
C MET A 381 -29.32 1.85 -10.58
N ASP A 382 -28.22 1.77 -9.82
CA ASP A 382 -28.06 0.74 -8.79
C ASP A 382 -28.98 1.06 -7.58
N PRO A 383 -29.80 0.11 -7.10
CA PRO A 383 -30.77 0.39 -6.04
C PRO A 383 -30.20 0.85 -4.69
N ALA A 384 -28.93 0.58 -4.39
CA ALA A 384 -28.30 1.05 -3.16
C ALA A 384 -27.66 2.43 -3.38
N TYR A 385 -26.92 2.62 -4.48
CA TYR A 385 -26.35 3.93 -4.80
C TYR A 385 -27.40 4.98 -5.12
N GLU A 386 -28.54 4.61 -5.71
CA GLU A 386 -29.63 5.51 -6.03
C GLU A 386 -30.21 6.16 -4.77
N LYS A 387 -30.43 5.35 -3.72
CA LYS A 387 -30.95 5.82 -2.44
C LYS A 387 -30.00 6.81 -1.79
N ILE A 388 -28.70 6.51 -1.79
CA ILE A 388 -27.65 7.39 -1.25
C ILE A 388 -27.58 8.68 -2.09
N SER A 389 -27.63 8.56 -3.42
CA SER A 389 -27.55 9.70 -4.34
C SER A 389 -28.76 10.63 -4.19
N ARG A 390 -29.99 10.09 -4.07
CA ARG A 390 -31.17 10.91 -3.75
C ARG A 390 -31.06 11.55 -2.38
N HIS A 391 -30.59 10.80 -1.39
CA HIS A 391 -30.39 11.33 -0.04
C HIS A 391 -29.42 12.52 -0.07
N PHE A 392 -28.28 12.41 -0.74
CA PHE A 392 -27.33 13.50 -0.91
C PHE A 392 -27.87 14.66 -1.75
N LYS A 393 -28.66 14.37 -2.79
CA LYS A 393 -29.36 15.40 -3.56
C LYS A 393 -30.26 16.25 -2.68
N ASP A 394 -31.01 15.62 -1.77
CA ASP A 394 -31.97 16.32 -0.92
C ASP A 394 -31.33 16.85 0.39
N ASN A 395 -30.12 16.38 0.73
CA ASN A 395 -29.36 16.77 1.92
C ASN A 395 -27.91 17.21 1.58
N PRO A 396 -27.72 18.34 0.87
CA PRO A 396 -26.41 18.76 0.36
C PRO A 396 -25.37 19.04 1.46
N ALA A 397 -25.79 19.42 2.66
CA ALA A 397 -24.87 19.60 3.79
C ALA A 397 -24.25 18.28 4.28
N GLU A 398 -25.04 17.20 4.26
CA GLU A 398 -24.55 15.87 4.62
C GLU A 398 -23.65 15.30 3.52
N PHE A 399 -24.00 15.53 2.25
CA PHE A 399 -23.12 15.23 1.13
C PHE A 399 -21.76 15.91 1.28
N ALA A 400 -21.73 17.21 1.62
CA ALA A 400 -20.49 17.94 1.81
C ALA A 400 -19.62 17.35 2.95
N ASP A 401 -20.22 16.98 4.09
CA ASP A 401 -19.49 16.34 5.19
C ASP A 401 -18.97 14.94 4.80
N ALA A 402 -19.81 14.13 4.15
CA ALA A 402 -19.44 12.80 3.68
C ALA A 402 -18.28 12.86 2.68
N PHE A 403 -18.34 13.77 1.70
CA PHE A 403 -17.25 13.97 0.74
C PHE A 403 -15.98 14.49 1.42
N ALA A 404 -16.09 15.41 2.38
CA ALA A 404 -14.92 15.96 3.07
C ALA A 404 -14.16 14.86 3.84
N ARG A 405 -14.90 13.99 4.52
CA ARG A 405 -14.37 12.86 5.27
C ARG A 405 -13.80 11.77 4.36
N ALA A 406 -14.51 11.42 3.29
CA ALA A 406 -14.07 10.42 2.34
C ALA A 406 -12.83 10.88 1.54
N TRP A 407 -12.78 12.16 1.15
CA TRP A 407 -11.59 12.77 0.52
C TRP A 407 -10.38 12.75 1.44
N PHE A 408 -10.57 13.09 2.72
CA PHE A 408 -9.48 13.03 3.70
C PHE A 408 -9.00 11.59 3.92
N LYS A 409 -9.92 10.63 4.07
CA LYS A 409 -9.59 9.20 4.16
C LYS A 409 -8.81 8.73 2.93
N LEU A 410 -9.32 8.99 1.73
CA LEU A 410 -8.66 8.64 0.47
C LEU A 410 -7.20 9.09 0.46
N THR A 411 -6.98 10.37 0.77
CA THR A 411 -5.67 11.00 0.61
C THR A 411 -4.71 10.71 1.75
N HIS A 412 -5.16 10.09 2.85
CA HIS A 412 -4.34 9.84 4.05
C HIS A 412 -4.34 8.38 4.54
N ARG A 413 -5.09 7.47 3.90
CA ARG A 413 -5.25 6.05 4.31
C ARG A 413 -3.94 5.26 4.40
N ASP A 414 -2.91 5.68 3.67
CA ASP A 414 -1.58 5.06 3.59
C ASP A 414 -0.51 5.81 4.41
N MET A 415 -0.91 6.82 5.17
CA MET A 415 -0.03 7.54 6.09
C MET A 415 0.16 6.82 7.42
N GLY A 416 -0.57 5.75 7.72
CA GLY A 416 -0.50 5.06 9.00
C GLY A 416 -0.98 5.92 10.19
N PRO A 417 -0.43 5.71 11.39
CA PRO A 417 -0.90 6.37 12.61
C PRO A 417 -0.79 7.90 12.57
N ARG A 418 -1.72 8.57 13.27
CA ARG A 418 -1.76 10.05 13.39
C ARG A 418 -0.45 10.68 13.89
N ALA A 419 0.38 9.93 14.62
CA ALA A 419 1.72 10.40 15.03
C ALA A 419 2.60 10.84 13.86
N ARG A 420 2.34 10.35 12.64
CA ARG A 420 3.06 10.72 11.42
C ARG A 420 2.52 11.98 10.74
N TYR A 421 1.39 12.53 11.18
CA TYR A 421 0.70 13.61 10.48
C TYR A 421 1.29 14.94 10.93
N LEU A 422 1.77 15.73 9.98
CA LEU A 422 2.49 16.97 10.22
C LEU A 422 1.72 18.18 9.71
N GLY A 423 1.93 19.32 10.35
CA GLY A 423 1.39 20.61 9.93
C GLY A 423 0.13 21.02 10.69
N LYS A 424 -0.24 22.30 10.54
CA LYS A 424 -1.30 22.93 11.32
C LYS A 424 -2.73 22.62 10.84
N LEU A 425 -2.86 21.98 9.67
CA LEU A 425 -4.15 21.64 9.06
C LEU A 425 -4.62 20.23 9.42
N VAL A 426 -3.89 19.51 10.28
CA VAL A 426 -4.27 18.16 10.71
C VAL A 426 -5.59 18.22 11.47
N PRO A 427 -6.63 17.47 11.04
CA PRO A 427 -7.91 17.45 11.75
C PRO A 427 -7.75 16.97 13.19
N LYS A 428 -8.51 17.59 14.11
CA LYS A 428 -8.47 17.23 15.54
C LYS A 428 -9.16 15.90 15.83
N GLU A 429 -10.22 15.59 15.09
CA GLU A 429 -10.99 14.34 15.21
C GLU A 429 -10.11 13.12 14.89
N GLU A 430 -10.27 12.05 15.67
CA GLU A 430 -9.66 10.75 15.41
C GLU A 430 -10.64 9.89 14.63
N LEU A 431 -10.19 9.36 13.50
CA LEU A 431 -11.02 8.54 12.63
C LEU A 431 -10.62 7.08 12.77
N ILE A 432 -11.61 6.18 12.79
CA ILE A 432 -11.39 4.76 13.06
C ILE A 432 -10.40 4.10 12.09
N TRP A 433 -10.40 4.50 10.81
CA TRP A 433 -9.49 3.96 9.79
C TRP A 433 -8.01 4.33 10.02
N GLN A 434 -7.72 5.28 10.93
CA GLN A 434 -6.36 5.65 11.34
C GLN A 434 -5.78 4.67 12.38
N ASP A 435 -6.54 3.64 12.74
CA ASP A 435 -6.21 2.65 13.77
C ASP A 435 -5.73 3.32 15.08
N PRO A 436 -6.54 4.24 15.68
CA PRO A 436 -6.08 5.10 16.78
C PRO A 436 -5.57 4.30 17.97
N VAL A 437 -4.53 4.82 18.62
CA VAL A 437 -3.93 4.25 19.84
C VAL A 437 -3.98 5.34 20.92
N PRO A 438 -4.44 5.04 22.15
CA PRO A 438 -4.58 6.07 23.17
C PRO A 438 -3.21 6.61 23.58
N ALA A 439 -3.15 7.93 23.83
CA ALA A 439 -1.94 8.56 24.32
C ALA A 439 -1.54 8.02 25.71
N VAL A 440 -0.24 7.84 25.94
CA VAL A 440 0.30 7.44 27.25
C VAL A 440 0.18 8.61 28.24
N LYS A 441 -0.50 8.38 29.37
CA LYS A 441 -0.76 9.40 30.41
C LYS A 441 -0.11 9.08 31.77
N HIS A 442 0.74 8.06 31.83
CA HIS A 442 1.45 7.61 33.03
C HIS A 442 2.96 7.71 32.85
N LYS A 443 3.74 7.61 33.94
CA LYS A 443 5.20 7.53 33.81
C LYS A 443 5.60 6.19 33.19
N LEU A 444 6.62 6.22 32.33
CA LEU A 444 7.17 5.01 31.72
C LEU A 444 8.08 4.26 32.70
N VAL A 445 8.21 2.95 32.46
CA VAL A 445 9.17 2.10 33.15
C VAL A 445 10.61 2.50 32.83
N GLY A 446 11.51 2.43 33.82
CA GLY A 446 12.95 2.68 33.64
C GLY A 446 13.76 1.38 33.50
N PRO A 447 15.09 1.47 33.30
CA PRO A 447 15.94 0.29 33.07
C PRO A 447 15.87 -0.79 34.17
N LYS A 448 15.79 -0.38 35.44
CA LYS A 448 15.64 -1.32 36.58
C LYS A 448 14.30 -2.06 36.55
N ASP A 449 13.23 -1.35 36.22
CA ASP A 449 11.88 -1.91 36.11
C ASP A 449 11.83 -2.92 34.95
N VAL A 450 12.41 -2.55 33.81
CA VAL A 450 12.55 -3.42 32.63
C VAL A 450 13.30 -4.72 32.97
N ALA A 451 14.44 -4.64 33.66
CA ALA A 451 15.19 -5.82 34.07
C ALA A 451 14.39 -6.73 35.02
N ALA A 452 13.68 -6.15 36.00
CA ALA A 452 12.84 -6.90 36.92
C ALA A 452 11.65 -7.58 36.21
N LEU A 453 11.02 -6.89 35.25
CA LEU A 453 9.93 -7.42 34.46
C LEU A 453 10.38 -8.59 33.56
N LYS A 454 11.55 -8.48 32.90
CA LYS A 454 12.13 -9.61 32.14
C LYS A 454 12.32 -10.84 33.02
N ALA A 455 12.87 -10.67 34.22
CA ALA A 455 13.06 -11.78 35.16
C ALA A 455 11.72 -12.41 35.59
N LYS A 456 10.70 -11.60 35.88
CA LYS A 456 9.34 -12.09 36.19
C LYS A 456 8.73 -12.87 35.03
N VAL A 457 8.87 -12.37 33.80
CA VAL A 457 8.39 -13.05 32.59
C VAL A 457 9.04 -14.41 32.43
N LEU A 458 10.37 -14.51 32.57
CA LEU A 458 11.08 -15.79 32.45
C LEU A 458 10.73 -16.78 33.57
N ALA A 459 10.35 -16.28 34.75
CA ALA A 459 9.87 -17.09 35.86
C ALA A 459 8.38 -17.50 35.75
N SER A 460 7.64 -17.02 34.75
CA SER A 460 6.19 -17.24 34.64
C SER A 460 5.77 -18.67 34.27
N GLY A 461 6.72 -19.54 33.89
CA GLY A 461 6.46 -20.87 33.35
C GLY A 461 6.05 -20.87 31.86
N LEU A 462 6.05 -19.71 31.21
CA LEU A 462 5.93 -19.61 29.75
C LEU A 462 7.23 -20.03 29.06
N THR A 463 7.13 -20.74 27.95
CA THR A 463 8.32 -21.19 27.20
C THR A 463 8.85 -20.10 26.28
N THR A 464 10.14 -20.19 25.90
CA THR A 464 10.75 -19.33 24.87
C THR A 464 9.91 -19.25 23.61
N GLN A 465 9.38 -20.38 23.11
CA GLN A 465 8.56 -20.43 21.90
C GLN A 465 7.26 -19.65 22.06
N GLN A 466 6.62 -19.74 23.23
CA GLN A 466 5.36 -19.06 23.50
C GLN A 466 5.55 -17.53 23.49
N LEU A 467 6.61 -17.05 24.14
CA LEU A 467 6.93 -15.63 24.23
C LEU A 467 7.33 -15.04 22.88
N VAL A 468 8.21 -15.73 22.15
CA VAL A 468 8.67 -15.32 20.82
C VAL A 468 7.50 -15.30 19.82
N LYS A 469 6.63 -16.32 19.81
CA LYS A 469 5.47 -16.35 18.91
C LYS A 469 4.45 -15.26 19.22
N ALA A 470 4.19 -14.95 20.49
CA ALA A 470 3.27 -13.88 20.85
C ALA A 470 3.82 -12.50 20.43
N ALA A 471 5.10 -12.23 20.68
CA ALA A 471 5.74 -10.98 20.25
C ALA A 471 5.78 -10.86 18.72
N TRP A 472 6.18 -11.93 18.02
CA TRP A 472 6.20 -11.97 16.55
C TRP A 472 4.81 -11.82 15.96
N GLY A 473 3.81 -12.57 16.44
CA GLY A 473 2.43 -12.47 15.97
C GLY A 473 1.85 -11.07 16.14
N SER A 474 2.32 -10.30 17.13
CA SER A 474 1.90 -8.92 17.33
C SER A 474 2.61 -7.98 16.35
N ALA A 475 3.94 -8.00 16.33
CA ALA A 475 4.73 -7.05 15.54
C ALA A 475 4.67 -7.31 14.03
N SER A 476 4.61 -8.59 13.62
CA SER A 476 4.62 -8.99 12.21
C SER A 476 3.34 -8.63 11.46
N THR A 477 2.33 -8.07 12.12
CA THR A 477 1.18 -7.48 11.39
C THR A 477 1.55 -6.18 10.67
N TYR A 478 2.67 -5.55 11.04
CA TYR A 478 3.15 -4.34 10.39
C TYR A 478 3.38 -4.55 8.88
N ARG A 479 3.03 -3.53 8.11
CA ARG A 479 3.42 -3.39 6.71
C ARG A 479 3.79 -1.94 6.41
N GLY A 480 4.96 -1.71 5.80
CA GLY A 480 5.51 -0.38 5.53
C GLY A 480 4.82 0.37 4.40
N SER A 481 4.08 -0.36 3.55
CA SER A 481 3.30 0.18 2.43
C SER A 481 2.31 1.26 2.91
N ASP A 482 1.39 0.90 3.80
CA ASP A 482 0.42 1.83 4.42
C ASP A 482 0.68 2.14 5.90
N LYS A 483 1.73 1.53 6.48
CA LYS A 483 2.20 1.73 7.86
C LYS A 483 1.17 1.29 8.91
N ARG A 484 0.27 0.38 8.54
CA ARG A 484 -0.68 -0.25 9.46
C ARG A 484 -0.06 -1.48 10.15
N GLY A 485 -0.73 -1.93 11.21
CA GLY A 485 -0.30 -3.05 12.03
C GLY A 485 0.87 -2.70 12.96
N GLY A 486 1.48 -3.72 13.57
CA GLY A 486 2.54 -3.59 14.54
C GLY A 486 2.12 -3.97 15.97
N ALA A 487 3.05 -3.83 16.91
CA ALA A 487 2.87 -4.23 18.30
C ALA A 487 2.17 -3.19 19.18
N ASN A 488 2.24 -1.91 18.81
CA ASN A 488 1.57 -0.82 19.49
C ASN A 488 0.05 -0.98 19.40
N GLY A 489 -0.65 -0.71 20.50
CA GLY A 489 -2.07 -1.00 20.65
C GLY A 489 -2.37 -2.39 21.22
N ALA A 490 -1.40 -3.32 21.27
CA ALA A 490 -1.61 -4.72 21.69
C ALA A 490 -2.83 -5.36 21.01
N ARG A 491 -3.06 -5.06 19.72
CA ARG A 491 -4.25 -5.51 18.98
C ARG A 491 -4.31 -7.01 18.80
N ILE A 492 -3.20 -7.72 18.99
CA ILE A 492 -3.17 -9.18 19.04
C ILE A 492 -4.14 -9.77 20.08
N ARG A 493 -4.49 -9.03 21.14
CA ARG A 493 -5.47 -9.48 22.15
C ARG A 493 -6.93 -9.22 21.74
N LEU A 494 -7.16 -8.45 20.69
CA LEU A 494 -8.48 -8.02 20.22
C LEU A 494 -8.90 -8.84 18.99
N ALA A 495 -10.19 -8.81 18.67
CA ALA A 495 -10.67 -9.34 17.40
C ALA A 495 -10.23 -8.41 16.25
N PRO A 496 -9.87 -8.96 15.07
CA PRO A 496 -9.89 -10.38 14.74
C PRO A 496 -8.61 -11.13 15.13
N GLN A 497 -7.51 -10.42 15.44
CA GLN A 497 -6.17 -11.01 15.57
C GLN A 497 -6.05 -12.14 16.59
N LYS A 498 -6.76 -12.04 17.72
CA LYS A 498 -6.75 -13.07 18.77
C LYS A 498 -7.27 -14.43 18.29
N ASN A 499 -8.03 -14.45 17.20
CA ASN A 499 -8.68 -15.63 16.64
C ASN A 499 -7.99 -16.15 15.36
N TRP A 500 -6.96 -15.47 14.85
CA TRP A 500 -6.26 -15.92 13.65
C TRP A 500 -5.54 -17.24 13.87
N GLU A 501 -5.66 -18.15 12.90
CA GLU A 501 -5.04 -19.47 12.97
C GLU A 501 -3.52 -19.37 13.14
N ALA A 502 -2.86 -18.46 12.41
CA ALA A 502 -1.43 -18.21 12.48
C ALA A 502 -0.95 -17.85 13.91
N ASN A 503 -1.83 -17.32 14.76
CA ASN A 503 -1.52 -16.88 16.11
C ASN A 503 -1.72 -17.95 17.19
N ASP A 504 -2.07 -19.19 16.83
CA ASP A 504 -2.34 -20.27 17.78
C ASP A 504 -3.29 -19.84 18.93
N PRO A 505 -4.58 -19.52 18.68
CA PRO A 505 -5.45 -18.77 19.61
C PRO A 505 -5.47 -19.29 21.05
N LYS A 506 -5.49 -20.63 21.25
CA LYS A 506 -5.44 -21.25 22.58
C LYS A 506 -4.13 -20.98 23.32
N GLN A 507 -3.01 -21.07 22.61
CA GLN A 507 -1.69 -20.80 23.18
C GLN A 507 -1.52 -19.30 23.43
N LEU A 508 -1.94 -18.46 22.49
CA LEU A 508 -1.91 -17.01 22.65
C LEU A 508 -2.73 -16.56 23.88
N ALA A 509 -3.95 -17.07 24.06
CA ALA A 509 -4.77 -16.76 25.23
C ALA A 509 -4.06 -17.09 26.55
N LYS A 510 -3.36 -18.23 26.64
CA LYS A 510 -2.55 -18.59 27.81
C LYS A 510 -1.42 -17.59 28.06
N VAL A 511 -0.71 -17.16 27.01
CA VAL A 511 0.38 -16.18 27.11
C VAL A 511 -0.16 -14.84 27.57
N LEU A 512 -1.22 -14.33 26.92
CA LEU A 512 -1.83 -13.05 27.25
C LEU A 512 -2.33 -13.02 28.70
N ALA A 513 -3.00 -14.07 29.17
CA ALA A 513 -3.47 -14.13 30.56
C ALA A 513 -2.31 -14.04 31.58
N ALA A 514 -1.19 -14.71 31.32
CA ALA A 514 -0.01 -14.65 32.19
C ALA A 514 0.67 -13.27 32.15
N LEU A 515 0.79 -12.65 30.97
CA LEU A 515 1.35 -11.31 30.83
C LEU A 515 0.44 -10.25 31.47
N GLU A 516 -0.89 -10.36 31.32
CA GLU A 516 -1.86 -9.50 32.00
C GLU A 516 -1.76 -9.60 33.53
N GLY A 517 -1.50 -10.80 34.08
CA GLY A 517 -1.21 -10.98 35.50
C GLY A 517 0.03 -10.19 35.94
N ILE A 518 1.14 -10.36 35.22
CA ILE A 518 2.39 -9.61 35.50
C ILE A 518 2.19 -8.10 35.37
N GLN A 519 1.43 -7.66 34.37
CA GLN A 519 1.09 -6.26 34.15
C GLN A 519 0.33 -5.69 35.35
N LYS A 520 -0.74 -6.38 35.79
CA LYS A 520 -1.56 -5.97 36.94
C LYS A 520 -0.74 -5.87 38.20
N ASP A 521 0.08 -6.88 38.49
CA ASP A 521 0.95 -6.91 39.67
C ASP A 521 1.96 -5.77 39.66
N PHE A 522 2.58 -5.49 38.51
CA PHE A 522 3.50 -4.36 38.38
C PHE A 522 2.78 -3.02 38.56
N ASN A 523 1.67 -2.80 37.85
CA ASN A 523 0.94 -1.53 37.89
C ASN A 523 0.33 -1.23 39.28
N ALA A 524 0.01 -2.26 40.06
CA ALA A 524 -0.49 -2.11 41.43
C ALA A 524 0.63 -1.83 42.46
N SER A 525 1.84 -2.35 42.24
CA SER A 525 2.96 -2.24 43.19
C SER A 525 3.98 -1.14 42.84
N ALA A 526 4.00 -0.67 41.59
CA ALA A 526 4.94 0.34 41.13
C ALA A 526 4.68 1.69 41.80
N SER A 527 5.73 2.27 42.39
CA SER A 527 5.65 3.59 43.01
C SER A 527 5.81 4.72 41.99
N GLY A 528 5.30 5.91 42.35
CA GLY A 528 5.51 7.14 41.57
C GLY A 528 4.67 7.26 40.30
N GLY A 529 3.60 6.48 40.15
CA GLY A 529 2.67 6.54 39.01
C GLY A 529 3.21 5.89 37.74
N LYS A 530 4.20 4.99 37.86
CA LYS A 530 4.71 4.21 36.74
C LYS A 530 3.74 3.08 36.40
N GLN A 531 3.56 2.84 35.12
CA GLN A 531 2.80 1.69 34.62
C GLN A 531 3.49 1.11 33.39
N ILE A 532 3.16 -0.14 33.08
CA ILE A 532 3.51 -0.80 31.82
C ILE A 532 2.22 -1.22 31.09
N SER A 533 2.20 -0.99 29.77
CA SER A 533 1.13 -1.48 28.89
C SER A 533 1.33 -2.96 28.55
N LEU A 534 0.27 -3.62 28.14
CA LEU A 534 0.35 -5.00 27.67
C LEU A 534 1.13 -5.06 26.34
N ALA A 535 1.01 -4.03 25.49
CA ALA A 535 1.77 -3.88 24.26
C ALA A 535 3.28 -3.90 24.51
N ASP A 536 3.76 -3.11 25.47
CA ASP A 536 5.16 -3.12 25.86
C ASP A 536 5.56 -4.45 26.49
N LEU A 537 4.69 -5.05 27.32
CA LEU A 537 5.00 -6.30 28.00
C LEU A 537 5.10 -7.50 27.04
N ILE A 538 4.29 -7.55 25.98
CA ILE A 538 4.38 -8.56 24.91
C ILE A 538 5.75 -8.48 24.22
N VAL A 539 6.16 -7.29 23.79
CA VAL A 539 7.46 -7.08 23.13
C VAL A 539 8.61 -7.38 24.09
N LEU A 540 8.53 -6.88 25.33
CA LEU A 540 9.54 -7.11 26.36
C LEU A 540 9.71 -8.59 26.68
N ALA A 541 8.62 -9.35 26.68
CA ALA A 541 8.63 -10.78 26.91
C ALA A 541 9.33 -11.56 25.78
N GLY A 542 9.09 -11.19 24.52
CA GLY A 542 9.82 -11.72 23.38
C GLY A 542 11.33 -11.41 23.45
N ASN A 543 11.68 -10.17 23.81
CA ASN A 543 13.08 -9.76 24.01
C ASN A 543 13.76 -10.58 25.12
N ALA A 544 13.10 -10.76 26.27
CA ALA A 544 13.63 -11.58 27.37
C ALA A 544 13.88 -13.03 26.93
N ALA A 545 12.96 -13.60 26.16
CA ALA A 545 13.07 -14.96 25.65
C ALA A 545 14.26 -15.14 24.68
N ILE A 546 14.56 -14.11 23.86
CA ILE A 546 15.70 -14.12 22.95
C ILE A 546 17.02 -13.98 23.72
N GLU A 547 17.09 -13.09 24.71
CA GLU A 547 18.28 -12.95 25.57
C GLU A 547 18.60 -14.27 26.30
N ASP A 548 17.58 -14.92 26.87
CA ASP A 548 17.72 -16.23 27.51
C ASP A 548 18.12 -17.33 26.51
N ALA A 549 17.53 -17.34 25.31
CA ALA A 549 17.87 -18.30 24.26
C ALA A 549 19.31 -18.13 23.74
N ALA A 550 19.80 -16.90 23.63
CA ALA A 550 21.18 -16.59 23.28
C ALA A 550 22.14 -17.02 24.39
N GLN A 551 21.79 -16.77 25.66
CA GLN A 551 22.58 -17.18 26.81
C GLN A 551 22.73 -18.71 26.89
N LYS A 552 21.67 -19.48 26.59
CA LYS A 552 21.72 -20.95 26.43
C LYS A 552 22.66 -21.40 25.30
N GLY A 553 22.85 -20.54 24.29
CA GLY A 553 23.79 -20.73 23.19
C GLY A 553 25.24 -20.37 23.52
N GLY A 554 25.49 -19.81 24.71
CA GLY A 554 26.80 -19.31 25.12
C GLY A 554 27.06 -17.85 24.76
N PHE A 555 26.04 -17.11 24.31
CA PHE A 555 26.16 -15.71 23.87
C PHE A 555 25.50 -14.77 24.86
N LYS A 556 26.23 -13.76 25.31
CA LYS A 556 25.69 -12.70 26.16
C LYS A 556 25.32 -11.51 25.29
N VAL A 557 24.03 -11.31 25.06
CA VAL A 557 23.49 -10.19 24.28
C VAL A 557 22.42 -9.45 25.07
N SER A 558 22.19 -8.19 24.71
CA SER A 558 21.02 -7.44 25.16
C SER A 558 20.21 -7.03 23.95
N VAL A 559 18.91 -7.29 23.99
CA VAL A 559 17.96 -6.89 22.97
C VAL A 559 17.42 -5.51 23.35
N PRO A 560 17.68 -4.46 22.55
CA PRO A 560 17.20 -3.11 22.82
C PRO A 560 15.68 -3.06 23.02
N PHE A 561 15.25 -2.31 24.02
CA PHE A 561 13.84 -2.11 24.34
C PHE A 561 13.58 -0.66 24.74
N THR A 562 12.65 -0.03 24.02
CA THR A 562 12.17 1.33 24.33
C THR A 562 10.69 1.21 24.73
N PRO A 563 10.29 1.55 25.96
CA PRO A 563 8.88 1.56 26.36
C PRO A 563 8.12 2.71 25.69
N GLY A 564 6.80 2.75 25.87
CA GLY A 564 5.92 3.81 25.39
C GLY A 564 4.79 3.34 24.49
N ARG A 565 4.67 2.03 24.21
CA ARG A 565 3.47 1.52 23.54
C ARG A 565 2.27 1.63 24.48
N ALA A 566 1.07 1.75 23.91
CA ALA A 566 -0.18 1.78 24.65
C ALA A 566 -1.12 0.67 24.20
N ASP A 567 -2.23 0.48 24.94
CA ASP A 567 -3.19 -0.59 24.70
C ASP A 567 -4.46 -0.01 24.05
N ALA A 568 -4.73 -0.32 22.78
CA ALA A 568 -5.92 0.11 22.05
C ALA A 568 -7.17 -0.63 22.52
N THR A 569 -8.37 -0.07 22.32
CA THR A 569 -9.64 -0.70 22.69
C THR A 569 -10.34 -1.37 21.48
N PRO A 570 -11.37 -2.21 21.71
CA PRO A 570 -12.21 -2.72 20.61
C PRO A 570 -12.83 -1.61 19.76
N GLU A 571 -13.25 -0.50 20.36
CA GLU A 571 -13.86 0.65 19.66
C GLU A 571 -12.85 1.39 18.79
N GLN A 572 -11.55 1.24 19.07
CA GLN A 572 -10.44 1.76 18.28
C GLN A 572 -9.90 0.73 17.27
N THR A 573 -10.59 -0.39 17.08
CA THR A 573 -10.16 -1.51 16.23
C THR A 573 -11.32 -1.98 15.36
N ASP A 574 -11.39 -1.47 14.14
CA ASP A 574 -12.34 -1.94 13.14
C ASP A 574 -11.94 -3.34 12.64
N ALA A 575 -12.70 -4.35 13.02
CA ALA A 575 -12.35 -5.74 12.74
C ALA A 575 -12.27 -6.06 11.25
N ASP A 576 -13.14 -5.46 10.43
CA ASP A 576 -13.18 -5.69 8.99
C ASP A 576 -11.95 -5.04 8.32
N SER A 577 -11.58 -3.84 8.77
CA SER A 577 -10.35 -3.16 8.33
C SER A 577 -9.07 -3.91 8.73
N PHE A 578 -9.07 -4.66 9.84
CA PHE A 578 -7.93 -5.47 10.27
C PHE A 578 -7.86 -6.84 9.58
N ALA A 579 -8.95 -7.36 9.01
CA ALA A 579 -8.97 -8.69 8.39
C ALA A 579 -7.93 -8.87 7.26
N PRO A 580 -7.66 -7.87 6.37
CA PRO A 580 -6.62 -7.97 5.35
C PRO A 580 -5.18 -8.06 5.90
N LEU A 581 -4.95 -7.77 7.18
CA LEU A 581 -3.65 -7.95 7.84
C LEU A 581 -3.43 -9.40 8.29
N GLU A 582 -4.45 -10.27 8.21
CA GLU A 582 -4.28 -11.70 8.51
C GLU A 582 -3.30 -12.32 7.48
N PRO A 583 -2.19 -12.92 7.93
CA PRO A 583 -1.18 -13.43 7.00
C PRO A 583 -1.76 -14.58 6.17
N ARG A 584 -1.62 -14.48 4.85
CA ARG A 584 -1.84 -15.60 3.91
C ARG A 584 -0.73 -16.64 4.02
N GLY A 585 0.47 -16.18 4.32
CA GLY A 585 1.63 -16.98 4.68
C GLY A 585 2.53 -16.18 5.61
N ASP A 586 3.14 -16.87 6.56
CA ASP A 586 4.15 -16.33 7.46
C ASP A 586 5.30 -17.34 7.54
N GLY A 587 6.25 -17.19 6.61
CA GLY A 587 7.40 -18.07 6.52
C GLY A 587 8.31 -18.01 7.76
N PHE A 588 8.25 -16.93 8.56
CA PHE A 588 9.01 -16.83 9.81
C PHE A 588 8.48 -17.79 10.87
N ARG A 589 7.18 -18.12 10.84
CA ARG A 589 6.54 -19.14 11.68
C ARG A 589 6.22 -20.45 10.93
N ASN A 590 6.68 -20.60 9.69
CA ASN A 590 6.39 -21.74 8.82
C ASN A 590 4.88 -22.02 8.68
N TYR A 591 4.10 -20.94 8.53
CA TYR A 591 2.65 -20.98 8.34
C TYR A 591 2.28 -20.59 6.91
N VAL A 592 1.29 -21.26 6.34
CA VAL A 592 0.66 -20.88 5.07
C VAL A 592 -0.79 -21.34 5.08
N LYS A 593 -1.70 -20.50 4.57
CA LYS A 593 -3.09 -20.90 4.38
C LYS A 593 -3.17 -22.02 3.34
N LYS A 594 -4.06 -22.98 3.59
CA LYS A 594 -4.26 -24.14 2.69
C LYS A 594 -4.51 -23.70 1.25
N GLY A 595 -3.83 -24.33 0.30
CA GLY A 595 -3.90 -24.02 -1.13
C GLY A 595 -2.88 -23.01 -1.63
N LEU A 596 -2.08 -22.39 -0.75
CA LEU A 596 -1.02 -21.44 -1.09
C LEU A 596 0.40 -22.01 -0.89
N GLU A 597 0.53 -23.32 -0.63
CA GLU A 597 1.80 -23.98 -0.33
C GLU A 597 2.81 -23.89 -1.49
N SER A 598 2.32 -23.79 -2.73
CA SER A 598 3.15 -23.67 -3.93
C SER A 598 3.87 -22.32 -4.07
N VAL A 599 3.33 -21.26 -3.45
CA VAL A 599 3.84 -19.87 -3.56
C VAL A 599 4.41 -19.34 -2.23
N GLN A 600 4.73 -20.24 -1.30
CA GLN A 600 5.14 -19.87 0.05
C GLN A 600 6.48 -19.10 0.10
N ALA A 601 7.38 -19.33 -0.86
CA ALA A 601 8.66 -18.62 -0.93
C ALA A 601 8.46 -17.16 -1.36
N GLU A 602 7.56 -16.94 -2.33
CA GLU A 602 7.12 -15.63 -2.79
C GLU A 602 6.43 -14.87 -1.66
N LEU A 603 5.53 -15.54 -0.91
CA LEU A 603 4.88 -14.94 0.26
C LEU A 603 5.86 -14.58 1.38
N LEU A 604 6.95 -15.34 1.57
CA LEU A 604 8.00 -14.98 2.53
C LEU A 604 8.72 -13.69 2.11
N VAL A 605 9.11 -13.59 0.83
CA VAL A 605 9.83 -12.43 0.30
C VAL A 605 8.92 -11.20 0.28
N ASP A 606 7.67 -11.36 -0.14
CA ASP A 606 6.63 -10.32 -0.08
C ASP A 606 6.46 -9.81 1.36
N LYS A 607 6.33 -10.73 2.33
CA LYS A 607 6.19 -10.33 3.73
C LYS A 607 7.44 -9.64 4.28
N ALA A 608 8.63 -10.09 3.89
CA ALA A 608 9.88 -9.45 4.27
C ALA A 608 9.97 -8.02 3.72
N GLN A 609 9.52 -7.78 2.48
CA GLN A 609 9.43 -6.44 1.90
C GLN A 609 8.47 -5.56 2.68
N LEU A 610 7.27 -6.05 3.03
CA LEU A 610 6.32 -5.32 3.87
C LEU A 610 6.89 -4.97 5.25
N LEU A 611 7.75 -5.82 5.82
CA LEU A 611 8.43 -5.54 7.10
C LEU A 611 9.65 -4.61 6.95
N GLY A 612 9.97 -4.16 5.73
CA GLY A 612 11.14 -3.33 5.43
C GLY A 612 12.47 -4.08 5.61
N LEU A 613 12.47 -5.41 5.49
CA LEU A 613 13.65 -6.25 5.70
C LEU A 613 14.47 -6.38 4.41
N THR A 614 15.78 -6.39 4.58
CA THR A 614 16.73 -6.82 3.55
C THR A 614 16.81 -8.35 3.50
N ALA A 615 17.34 -8.91 2.40
CA ALA A 615 17.54 -10.36 2.29
C ALA A 615 18.45 -10.95 3.40
N PRO A 616 19.54 -10.29 3.86
CA PRO A 616 20.31 -10.76 5.02
C PRO A 616 19.52 -10.77 6.34
N GLU A 617 18.72 -9.72 6.61
CA GLU A 617 17.89 -9.65 7.82
C GLU A 617 16.80 -10.72 7.82
N MET A 618 16.11 -10.90 6.68
CA MET A 618 15.14 -11.97 6.48
C MET A 618 15.78 -13.36 6.72
N THR A 619 16.96 -13.60 6.14
CA THR A 619 17.70 -14.84 6.30
C THR A 619 17.98 -15.11 7.79
N ALA A 620 18.58 -14.14 8.50
CA ALA A 620 18.90 -14.27 9.92
C ALA A 620 17.64 -14.58 10.76
N LEU A 621 16.55 -13.84 10.53
CA LEU A 621 15.27 -14.03 11.21
C LEU A 621 14.71 -15.43 11.00
N VAL A 622 14.63 -15.93 9.75
CA VAL A 622 14.13 -17.29 9.50
C VAL A 622 14.98 -18.32 10.23
N GLY A 623 16.31 -18.26 10.11
CA GLY A 623 17.21 -19.20 10.76
C GLY A 623 17.07 -19.21 12.29
N GLY A 624 16.98 -18.02 12.91
CA GLY A 624 16.79 -17.90 14.36
C GLY A 624 15.42 -18.38 14.82
N MET A 625 14.35 -18.01 14.11
CA MET A 625 13.00 -18.48 14.42
C MET A 625 12.89 -20.01 14.35
N ARG A 626 13.58 -20.64 13.39
CA ARG A 626 13.68 -22.12 13.32
C ARG A 626 14.48 -22.71 14.47
N ALA A 627 15.65 -22.17 14.82
CA ALA A 627 16.44 -22.64 15.96
C ALA A 627 15.70 -22.52 17.30
N LEU A 628 14.89 -21.46 17.45
CA LEU A 628 14.01 -21.28 18.60
C LEU A 628 12.83 -22.28 18.61
N GLY A 629 12.46 -22.83 17.46
CA GLY A 629 11.28 -23.68 17.30
C GLY A 629 9.98 -22.87 17.34
N ALA A 630 10.01 -21.64 16.85
CA ALA A 630 8.91 -20.67 16.94
C ALA A 630 7.86 -20.84 15.81
N ASN A 631 7.56 -22.08 15.41
CA ASN A 631 6.59 -22.35 14.34
C ASN A 631 5.13 -22.32 14.84
N ALA A 632 4.23 -21.91 13.96
CA ALA A 632 2.78 -22.02 14.15
C ALA A 632 2.37 -23.50 14.27
N GLY A 633 1.31 -23.76 15.05
CA GLY A 633 0.82 -25.11 15.31
C GLY A 633 1.80 -26.05 16.02
N GLY A 634 2.97 -25.56 16.44
CA GLY A 634 4.05 -26.39 16.99
C GLY A 634 4.76 -27.28 15.96
N SER A 635 4.61 -26.98 14.65
CA SER A 635 5.22 -27.73 13.56
C SER A 635 6.73 -27.88 13.74
N LYS A 636 7.27 -29.04 13.34
CA LYS A 636 8.71 -29.33 13.38
C LYS A 636 9.42 -29.04 12.06
N HIS A 637 8.70 -28.61 11.03
CA HIS A 637 9.30 -28.29 9.74
C HIS A 637 10.33 -27.16 9.85
N GLY A 638 11.53 -27.39 9.32
CA GLY A 638 12.61 -26.41 9.35
C GLY A 638 13.37 -26.34 10.67
N VAL A 639 12.94 -27.02 11.74
CA VAL A 639 13.61 -27.00 13.05
C VAL A 639 14.83 -27.93 13.02
N PHE A 640 15.84 -27.55 12.25
CA PHE A 640 17.08 -28.33 12.05
C PHE A 640 18.06 -28.12 13.19
N THR A 641 17.64 -28.47 14.40
CA THR A 641 18.48 -28.42 15.60
C THR A 641 18.06 -29.51 16.58
N LYS A 642 19.01 -29.97 17.38
CA LYS A 642 18.75 -30.87 18.52
C LYS A 642 18.54 -30.12 19.84
N ARG A 643 18.63 -28.79 19.83
CA ARG A 643 18.45 -27.93 21.02
C ARG A 643 17.40 -26.82 20.79
N PRO A 644 16.14 -27.14 20.39
CA PRO A 644 15.13 -26.12 20.17
C PRO A 644 14.98 -25.16 21.36
N GLY A 645 14.85 -23.87 21.07
CA GLY A 645 14.80 -22.82 22.10
C GLY A 645 16.17 -22.28 22.50
N THR A 646 17.24 -22.73 21.85
CA THR A 646 18.58 -22.13 21.90
C THR A 646 18.82 -21.33 20.63
N LEU A 647 19.15 -20.04 20.73
CA LEU A 647 19.48 -19.24 19.56
C LEU A 647 20.87 -19.67 19.05
N SER A 648 20.90 -20.23 17.85
CA SER A 648 22.10 -20.77 17.21
C SER A 648 21.94 -20.81 15.70
N ASN A 649 23.06 -20.90 14.97
CA ASN A 649 23.07 -21.02 13.51
C ASN A 649 22.81 -22.45 13.01
N ASP A 650 22.33 -23.36 13.88
CA ASP A 650 22.11 -24.78 13.58
C ASP A 650 21.23 -25.00 12.34
N PHE A 651 20.25 -24.12 12.09
CA PHE A 651 19.41 -24.18 10.89
C PHE A 651 20.26 -24.22 9.61
N PHE A 652 21.18 -23.27 9.46
CA PHE A 652 22.01 -23.16 8.26
C PHE A 652 23.05 -24.27 8.16
N VAL A 653 23.70 -24.60 9.29
CA VAL A 653 24.68 -25.68 9.36
C VAL A 653 24.07 -27.00 8.90
N ASN A 654 22.87 -27.34 9.40
CA ASN A 654 22.21 -28.60 9.07
C ASN A 654 21.51 -28.58 7.70
N LEU A 655 21.06 -27.41 7.22
CA LEU A 655 20.50 -27.25 5.88
C LEU A 655 21.56 -27.54 4.80
N LEU A 656 22.79 -27.04 5.02
CA LEU A 656 23.90 -27.13 4.07
C LEU A 656 24.78 -28.39 4.27
N ASP A 657 24.46 -29.23 5.26
CA ASP A 657 25.14 -30.51 5.48
C ASP A 657 24.92 -31.47 4.30
N MET A 658 25.98 -31.72 3.53
CA MET A 658 25.97 -32.64 2.40
C MET A 658 25.80 -34.10 2.79
N GLY A 659 25.94 -34.46 4.07
CA GLY A 659 25.52 -35.76 4.60
C GLY A 659 24.01 -35.98 4.54
N THR A 660 23.23 -34.92 4.32
CA THR A 660 21.76 -34.97 4.16
C THR A 660 21.38 -34.89 2.67
N GLN A 661 20.42 -35.70 2.24
CA GLN A 661 19.76 -35.62 0.94
C GLN A 661 18.31 -35.23 1.14
N TRP A 662 17.86 -34.22 0.39
CA TRP A 662 16.47 -33.74 0.42
C TRP A 662 15.65 -34.36 -0.71
N LYS A 663 14.44 -34.81 -0.38
CA LYS A 663 13.44 -35.29 -1.35
C LYS A 663 12.05 -34.81 -0.91
N ARG A 664 11.13 -34.61 -1.85
CA ARG A 664 9.71 -34.43 -1.47
C ARG A 664 9.21 -35.67 -0.73
N SER A 665 8.41 -35.47 0.30
CA SER A 665 7.77 -36.56 1.04
C SER A 665 6.81 -37.31 0.11
N ALA A 666 6.71 -38.62 0.30
CA ALA A 666 5.72 -39.44 -0.40
C ALA A 666 4.30 -39.23 0.15
N ASP A 667 4.20 -38.84 1.42
CA ASP A 667 2.92 -38.70 2.15
C ASP A 667 2.34 -37.28 2.05
N ASP A 668 3.19 -36.28 1.82
CA ASP A 668 2.78 -34.88 1.68
C ASP A 668 3.67 -34.14 0.64
N PRO A 669 3.14 -33.77 -0.54
CA PRO A 669 3.92 -33.12 -1.59
C PRO A 669 4.42 -31.72 -1.23
N ASN A 670 3.93 -31.12 -0.14
CA ASN A 670 4.33 -29.80 0.36
C ASN A 670 5.46 -29.87 1.41
N VAL A 671 5.85 -31.09 1.81
CA VAL A 671 6.93 -31.35 2.77
C VAL A 671 8.11 -31.99 2.06
N LEU A 672 9.33 -31.59 2.44
CA LEU A 672 10.57 -32.22 2.06
C LEU A 672 11.20 -32.94 3.24
N GLU A 673 11.64 -34.17 3.01
CA GLU A 673 12.37 -34.99 3.97
C GLU A 673 13.88 -34.88 3.73
N GLY A 674 14.62 -34.51 4.78
CA GLY A 674 16.07 -34.58 4.83
C GLY A 674 16.48 -35.93 5.37
N ARG A 675 17.01 -36.81 4.50
CA ARG A 675 17.45 -38.16 4.84
C ARG A 675 18.96 -38.23 4.92
N ASP A 676 19.47 -38.94 5.90
CA ASP A 676 20.90 -39.29 5.98
C ASP A 676 21.31 -40.09 4.73
N ARG A 677 22.36 -39.65 4.02
CA ARG A 677 22.76 -40.29 2.75
C ARG A 677 23.26 -41.71 2.90
N LYS A 678 23.82 -42.06 4.07
CA LYS A 678 24.40 -43.39 4.31
C LYS A 678 23.33 -44.41 4.72
N SER A 679 22.46 -44.02 5.64
CA SER A 679 21.47 -44.90 6.25
C SER A 679 20.06 -44.77 5.67
N GLY A 680 19.77 -43.71 4.91
CA GLY A 680 18.44 -43.41 4.36
C GLY A 680 17.41 -42.95 5.41
N LYS A 681 17.79 -42.88 6.69
CA LYS A 681 16.91 -42.48 7.80
C LYS A 681 16.53 -41.01 7.69
N VAL A 682 15.27 -40.69 7.92
CA VAL A 682 14.79 -39.30 8.00
C VAL A 682 15.44 -38.65 9.22
N LYS A 683 16.18 -37.56 8.99
CA LYS A 683 16.76 -36.68 10.01
C LYS A 683 15.84 -35.51 10.29
N TRP A 684 15.30 -34.91 9.23
CA TRP A 684 14.61 -33.63 9.28
C TRP A 684 13.43 -33.60 8.31
N THR A 685 12.48 -32.69 8.55
CA THR A 685 11.46 -32.31 7.57
C THR A 685 11.44 -30.79 7.42
N GLY A 686 11.17 -30.28 6.24
CA GLY A 686 11.08 -28.84 5.96
C GLY A 686 10.08 -28.53 4.86
N THR A 687 9.72 -27.27 4.70
CA THR A 687 8.86 -26.77 3.63
C THR A 687 9.69 -26.04 2.57
N VAL A 688 9.06 -25.56 1.49
CA VAL A 688 9.78 -24.74 0.49
C VAL A 688 10.32 -23.46 1.13
N THR A 689 9.63 -22.89 2.12
CA THR A 689 10.11 -21.75 2.91
C THR A 689 11.46 -22.02 3.57
N ASP A 690 11.71 -23.26 4.02
CA ASP A 690 12.98 -23.64 4.62
C ASP A 690 14.04 -23.91 3.54
N MET A 691 13.65 -24.63 2.50
CA MET A 691 14.57 -25.12 1.47
C MET A 691 15.05 -24.04 0.51
N VAL A 692 14.31 -22.93 0.38
CA VAL A 692 14.69 -21.83 -0.52
C VAL A 692 16.07 -21.26 -0.17
N PHE A 693 16.44 -21.26 1.10
CA PHE A 693 17.76 -20.84 1.59
C PHE A 693 18.90 -21.81 1.23
N GLY A 694 18.59 -23.03 0.80
CA GLY A 694 19.56 -23.99 0.27
C GLY A 694 19.59 -24.07 -1.25
N SER A 695 18.63 -23.42 -1.92
CA SER A 695 18.32 -23.58 -3.35
C SER A 695 18.54 -22.31 -4.16
N ASN A 696 17.91 -21.19 -3.77
CA ASN A 696 18.12 -19.92 -4.45
C ASN A 696 19.57 -19.48 -4.28
N SER A 697 20.28 -19.19 -5.37
CA SER A 697 21.72 -18.95 -5.33
C SER A 697 22.14 -17.77 -4.44
N GLN A 698 21.33 -16.72 -4.36
CA GLN A 698 21.61 -15.57 -3.51
C GLN A 698 21.31 -15.87 -2.03
N LEU A 699 20.14 -16.46 -1.73
CA LEU A 699 19.82 -16.82 -0.34
C LEU A 699 20.76 -17.90 0.20
N ARG A 700 21.21 -18.81 -0.66
CA ARG A 700 22.23 -19.80 -0.31
C ARG A 700 23.55 -19.18 0.07
N ALA A 701 24.03 -18.19 -0.68
CA ALA A 701 25.25 -17.45 -0.33
C ALA A 701 25.13 -16.77 1.05
N LEU A 702 23.94 -16.26 1.40
CA LEU A 702 23.67 -15.70 2.74
C LEU A 702 23.64 -16.78 3.83
N ALA A 703 23.01 -17.93 3.54
CA ALA A 703 22.99 -19.08 4.44
C ALA A 703 24.40 -19.62 4.69
N GLU A 704 25.27 -19.63 3.68
CA GLU A 704 26.67 -20.04 3.80
C GLU A 704 27.44 -19.16 4.79
N VAL A 705 27.26 -17.84 4.75
CA VAL A 705 27.84 -16.92 5.76
C VAL A 705 27.42 -17.34 7.17
N TYR A 706 26.12 -17.52 7.41
CA TYR A 706 25.64 -17.89 8.74
C TYR A 706 25.97 -19.34 9.13
N ALA A 707 26.33 -20.23 8.20
CA ALA A 707 26.76 -21.59 8.50
C ALA A 707 28.26 -21.73 8.81
N GLN A 708 29.07 -20.69 8.57
CA GLN A 708 30.50 -20.71 8.85
C GLN A 708 30.81 -20.94 10.34
N ASN A 709 31.97 -21.54 10.63
CA ASN A 709 32.37 -21.86 12.00
C ASN A 709 32.64 -20.61 12.87
N ASP A 710 33.01 -19.50 12.25
CA ASP A 710 33.34 -18.21 12.87
C ASP A 710 32.16 -17.23 12.92
N SER A 711 31.01 -17.56 12.34
CA SER A 711 29.86 -16.63 12.23
C SER A 711 28.83 -16.76 13.35
N LYS A 712 29.04 -17.60 14.36
CA LYS A 712 28.02 -17.85 15.41
C LYS A 712 27.62 -16.58 16.19
N GLN A 713 28.59 -15.76 16.59
CA GLN A 713 28.32 -14.47 17.26
C GLN A 713 27.63 -13.49 16.31
N LYS A 714 28.16 -13.36 15.08
CA LYS A 714 27.59 -12.52 14.03
C LYS A 714 26.12 -12.86 13.77
N PHE A 715 25.78 -14.14 13.65
CA PHE A 715 24.41 -14.60 13.46
C PHE A 715 23.50 -14.14 14.60
N VAL A 716 23.94 -14.26 15.85
CA VAL A 716 23.16 -13.81 17.02
C VAL A 716 22.95 -12.30 16.98
N ASP A 717 24.00 -11.53 16.69
CA ASP A 717 23.92 -10.07 16.63
C ASP A 717 23.00 -9.59 15.50
N ASP A 718 23.13 -10.18 14.30
CA ASP A 718 22.29 -9.87 13.14
C ASP A 718 20.82 -10.28 13.37
N PHE A 719 20.58 -11.42 14.04
CA PHE A 719 19.22 -11.82 14.44
C PHE A 719 18.61 -10.83 15.43
N VAL A 720 19.37 -10.41 16.45
CA VAL A 720 18.91 -9.44 17.44
C VAL A 720 18.61 -8.09 16.78
N ALA A 721 19.48 -7.61 15.89
CA ALA A 721 19.26 -6.36 15.17
C ALA A 721 17.99 -6.41 14.31
N ALA A 722 17.81 -7.49 13.53
CA ALA A 722 16.62 -7.67 12.70
C ALA A 722 15.33 -7.85 13.54
N TRP A 723 15.40 -8.55 14.68
CA TRP A 723 14.30 -8.67 15.62
C TRP A 723 13.89 -7.30 16.18
N THR A 724 14.86 -6.53 16.68
CA THR A 724 14.63 -5.19 17.21
C THR A 724 14.02 -4.25 16.16
N LYS A 725 14.46 -4.34 14.90
CA LYS A 725 13.87 -3.59 13.79
C LYS A 725 12.38 -3.89 13.63
N VAL A 726 11.99 -5.17 13.55
CA VAL A 726 10.58 -5.57 13.42
C VAL A 726 9.76 -5.15 14.64
N MET A 727 10.28 -5.32 15.86
CA MET A 727 9.56 -4.93 17.08
C MET A 727 9.29 -3.42 17.15
N ASN A 728 10.09 -2.59 16.47
CA ASN A 728 9.98 -1.14 16.48
C ASN A 728 9.41 -0.54 15.18
N ALA A 729 8.92 -1.37 14.25
CA ALA A 729 8.49 -0.91 12.93
C ALA A 729 7.33 0.11 12.97
N ASP A 730 6.53 0.11 14.04
CA ASP A 730 5.38 1.01 14.24
C ASP A 730 5.64 2.14 15.25
N ARG A 731 6.90 2.32 15.71
CA ARG A 731 7.27 3.29 16.75
C ARG A 731 7.47 4.70 16.22
N PHE A 732 6.47 5.19 15.49
CA PHE A 732 6.45 6.56 14.95
C PHE A 732 6.33 7.64 16.03
N ASP A 733 5.94 7.27 17.26
CA ASP A 733 5.97 8.14 18.44
C ASP A 733 7.39 8.58 18.84
N LEU A 734 8.42 7.87 18.35
CA LEU A 734 9.83 8.15 18.63
C LEU A 734 10.55 8.94 17.53
N ALA A 735 9.87 9.21 16.40
CA ALA A 735 10.48 9.73 15.17
C ALA A 735 10.48 11.27 15.06
#